data_AF-A0A817L0Q4-F1
#
_entry.id   AF-A0A817L0Q4-F1
#
_cell.length_a   1.000
_cell.length_b   1.000
_cell.length_c   1.000
_cell.angle_alpha   90.00
_cell.angle_beta   90.00
_cell.angle_gamma   90.00
#
_symmetry.space_group_name_H-M   'P 1'
#
loop_
_entity.id
_entity.type
_entity.pdbx_description
1 polymer ?
#
loop_
_entity_poly.entity_id
_entity_poly.type
_entity_poly.pdbx_seq_one_letter_code
_entity_poly.pdbx_strand_id
1 'polypeptide(L)'
;MPVTMTYPPEILCELQENTESIRNICILAHVDHGKTTLADDLLASNGIISTRLAGKLRLMDSLEAEQIRGITMKSSAVSLVHEKDDKKYLINLIDTPGHVDFSSEVSTAVRLCDGAIILIDAVEGVCPQTLAALRQAWLEHLRIILVLNKIDRLIVELKMSPLEAYFHIRVILEQLNALVAEQFASLLLAKSIDQEVVDEVKTENNNENDDDDWTRNESRMCFSPHYNNVLFASALDGWAFGIHHFADLYAKKLSIKREVLMKTLWGDFYFDKKSKRVYKGAQSKGQKPMFVQCILENLWSVYETIIIRRDNEKLEKIATSIGAKLTPRDIRHTDPYVPLHLLFNQWLPAASAVFDMVVTQLPHPKALNIEKIEQLMCNKSRRFDTLLPETQQLKQAFLNCSSDDQEPVIIYVSKLFSVNQNVLSQNKQKPLTAEDIVQRRELLRQKQLDKTTINEESSTIQTIEKDQTKTENGAMKPVEAESNENIDENVFLAFARVYSGRLKRGQQIFVLSPRHDPTLFIGKDLSQVSAHSISHSVQEFIVQDLYLMMGREFTLLDQVPAGNIVAIAKLDSVVLKSATLSTNIFCPSFTGLHFEASPIVRVAIEPKNPAQMKQLRHGMRLLNRADPLVECALKDTGEYILSTAGEVHLQRCIDDLTKIYARIEINVSAPIIPFRETIIPPPKVDFLNESLANQQQQFKSNKLTKERPPWLLEDGLVELSTQNRQCTFQIRAVPLPDSVTRLLDENSSILAVIEQAQIRDDRKDFSKSCAVFFYRVKTSRWC
;
A
#
# COMPACT_ATOMS: atom_id res chain seq x y z
N MET A 1 -14.61 -19.20 22.03
CA MET A 1 -15.61 -19.56 20.99
C MET A 1 -15.00 -19.21 19.65
N PRO A 2 -15.07 -20.09 18.63
CA PRO A 2 -14.60 -19.71 17.31
C PRO A 2 -15.45 -18.54 16.82
N VAL A 3 -14.78 -17.47 16.41
CA VAL A 3 -15.41 -16.27 15.86
C VAL A 3 -15.92 -16.66 14.46
N THR A 4 -17.20 -17.01 14.36
CA THR A 4 -17.85 -17.22 13.06
C THR A 4 -17.95 -15.88 12.36
N MET A 5 -17.23 -15.73 11.24
CA MET A 5 -17.39 -14.60 10.33
C MET A 5 -18.89 -14.39 10.05
N THR A 6 -19.33 -13.14 10.14
CA THR A 6 -20.73 -12.78 9.91
C THR A 6 -21.18 -13.11 8.49
N TYR A 7 -20.24 -13.11 7.54
CA TYR A 7 -20.48 -13.41 6.13
C TYR A 7 -19.63 -14.60 5.68
N PRO A 8 -20.24 -15.70 5.19
CA PRO A 8 -19.51 -16.81 4.59
C PRO A 8 -18.82 -16.37 3.28
N PRO A 9 -17.75 -17.08 2.86
CA PRO A 9 -16.99 -16.74 1.66
C PRO A 9 -17.82 -16.81 0.37
N GLU A 10 -18.93 -17.56 0.36
CA GLU A 10 -19.87 -17.64 -0.77
C GLU A 10 -20.50 -16.28 -1.08
N ILE A 11 -20.96 -15.54 -0.06
CA ILE A 11 -21.52 -14.20 -0.23
C ILE A 11 -20.46 -13.23 -0.74
N LEU A 12 -19.20 -13.39 -0.31
CA LEU A 12 -18.10 -12.58 -0.82
C LEU A 12 -17.91 -12.81 -2.33
N CYS A 13 -17.95 -14.06 -2.78
CA CYS A 13 -17.83 -14.41 -4.20
C CYS A 13 -18.99 -13.83 -5.03
N GLU A 14 -20.22 -13.87 -4.53
CA GLU A 14 -21.38 -13.25 -5.20
C GLU A 14 -21.21 -11.73 -5.35
N LEU A 15 -20.75 -11.05 -4.29
CA LEU A 15 -20.51 -9.60 -4.32
C LEU A 15 -19.32 -9.22 -5.20
N GLN A 16 -18.35 -10.11 -5.38
CA GLN A 16 -17.23 -9.90 -6.29
C GLN A 16 -17.68 -9.83 -7.75
N GLU A 17 -18.75 -10.52 -8.14
CA GLU A 17 -19.25 -10.47 -9.53
C GLU A 17 -19.82 -9.09 -9.89
N ASN A 18 -20.38 -8.38 -8.92
CA ASN A 18 -20.89 -7.04 -9.15
C ASN A 18 -19.80 -5.98 -8.94
N THR A 19 -19.20 -5.55 -10.04
CA THR A 19 -18.14 -4.53 -10.07
C THR A 19 -18.54 -3.19 -9.46
N GLU A 20 -19.83 -2.83 -9.44
CA GLU A 20 -20.30 -1.53 -8.94
C GLU A 20 -20.35 -1.48 -7.41
N SER A 21 -20.50 -2.64 -6.76
CA SER A 21 -20.49 -2.79 -5.31
C SER A 21 -19.08 -2.87 -4.71
N ILE A 22 -18.04 -2.96 -5.53
CA ILE A 22 -16.65 -3.09 -5.04
C ILE A 22 -16.04 -1.72 -4.73
N ARG A 23 -15.27 -1.62 -3.64
CA ARG A 23 -14.38 -0.50 -3.34
C ARG A 23 -13.02 -1.01 -2.91
N ASN A 24 -11.97 -0.64 -3.64
CA ASN A 24 -10.59 -0.96 -3.27
C ASN A 24 -9.97 0.24 -2.55
N ILE A 25 -9.61 0.08 -1.28
CA ILE A 25 -9.12 1.17 -0.44
C ILE A 25 -7.82 0.80 0.27
N CYS A 26 -6.97 1.79 0.51
CA CYS A 26 -5.85 1.68 1.45
C CYS A 26 -5.98 2.69 2.58
N ILE A 27 -5.44 2.37 3.76
CA ILE A 27 -5.27 3.33 4.85
C ILE A 27 -3.81 3.80 4.84
N LEU A 28 -3.62 5.11 4.72
CA LEU A 28 -2.33 5.79 4.75
C LEU A 28 -2.25 6.66 6.01
N ALA A 29 -1.16 6.55 6.75
CA ALA A 29 -0.99 7.31 7.99
C ALA A 29 0.49 7.43 8.35
N HIS A 30 0.83 8.45 9.14
CA HIS A 30 2.10 8.45 9.86
C HIS A 30 2.13 7.33 10.91
N VAL A 31 3.33 7.02 11.41
CA VAL A 31 3.52 6.08 12.52
C VAL A 31 2.72 6.58 13.72
N ASP A 32 2.10 5.65 14.44
CA ASP A 32 1.31 5.91 15.65
C ASP A 32 0.07 6.82 15.50
N HIS A 33 -0.36 7.18 14.30
CA HIS A 33 -1.64 7.88 14.08
C HIS A 33 -2.89 7.02 14.31
N GLY A 34 -2.74 5.75 14.72
CA GLY A 34 -3.86 4.84 15.03
C GLY A 34 -4.39 4.04 13.85
N LYS A 35 -3.59 3.85 12.80
CA LYS A 35 -3.94 3.10 11.58
C LYS A 35 -4.41 1.68 11.88
N THR A 36 -3.59 0.91 12.60
CA THR A 36 -3.87 -0.49 12.94
C THR A 36 -5.06 -0.61 13.88
N THR A 37 -5.24 0.37 14.78
CA THR A 37 -6.40 0.44 15.68
C THR A 37 -7.69 0.64 14.87
N LEU A 38 -7.68 1.57 13.91
CA LEU A 38 -8.83 1.78 13.02
C LEU A 38 -9.10 0.54 12.15
N ALA A 39 -8.06 -0.10 11.62
CA ALA A 39 -8.21 -1.34 10.85
C ALA A 39 -8.85 -2.46 11.67
N ASP A 40 -8.45 -2.63 12.94
CA ASP A 40 -9.06 -3.60 13.85
C ASP A 40 -10.54 -3.30 14.13
N ASP A 41 -10.94 -2.03 14.27
CA ASP A 41 -12.35 -1.65 14.43
C ASP A 41 -13.19 -2.00 13.20
N LEU A 42 -12.63 -1.79 12.00
CA LEU A 42 -13.28 -2.17 10.73
C LEU A 42 -13.44 -3.70 10.63
N LEU A 43 -12.44 -4.46 11.08
CA LEU A 43 -12.50 -5.93 11.16
C LEU A 43 -13.54 -6.41 12.17
N ALA A 44 -13.64 -5.74 13.31
CA ALA A 44 -14.58 -6.09 14.37
C ALA A 44 -16.05 -5.92 13.94
N SER A 45 -16.34 -4.91 13.12
CA SER A 45 -17.68 -4.68 12.58
C SER A 45 -18.18 -5.83 11.70
N ASN A 46 -17.27 -6.51 11.00
CA ASN A 46 -17.57 -7.67 10.16
C ASN A 46 -17.61 -8.99 10.97
N GLY A 47 -17.43 -8.92 12.28
CA GLY A 47 -17.39 -10.09 13.16
C GLY A 47 -16.19 -10.99 12.89
N ILE A 48 -15.09 -10.47 12.33
CA ILE A 48 -13.83 -11.20 12.19
C ILE A 48 -13.10 -11.22 13.54
N ILE A 49 -13.22 -10.12 14.29
CA ILE A 49 -12.67 -9.96 15.64
C ILE A 49 -13.82 -9.60 16.57
N SER A 50 -13.76 -10.04 17.83
CA SER A 50 -14.70 -9.53 18.83
C SER A 50 -14.46 -8.04 19.10
N THR A 51 -15.52 -7.25 19.22
CA THR A 51 -15.43 -5.79 19.48
C THR A 51 -14.64 -5.41 20.74
N ARG A 52 -14.51 -6.30 21.73
CA ARG A 52 -13.71 -6.06 22.95
C ARG A 52 -12.20 -6.20 22.74
N LEU A 53 -11.81 -6.94 21.72
CA LEU A 53 -10.42 -7.23 21.37
C LEU A 53 -9.92 -6.35 20.21
N ALA A 54 -10.83 -5.60 19.58
CA ALA A 54 -10.51 -4.56 18.60
C ALA A 54 -9.54 -3.53 19.20
N GLY A 55 -8.59 -3.07 18.40
CA GLY A 55 -7.55 -2.12 18.78
C GLY A 55 -6.40 -2.68 19.62
N LYS A 56 -6.56 -3.87 20.23
CA LYS A 56 -5.54 -4.51 21.08
C LYS A 56 -4.80 -5.66 20.40
N LEU A 57 -5.51 -6.44 19.57
CA LEU A 57 -4.93 -7.64 18.94
C LEU A 57 -4.04 -7.34 17.74
N ARG A 58 -4.27 -6.24 17.02
CA ARG A 58 -3.57 -5.88 15.78
C ARG A 58 -3.54 -7.05 14.80
N LEU A 59 -4.72 -7.48 14.34
CA LEU A 59 -4.82 -8.74 13.58
C LEU A 59 -4.04 -8.70 12.26
N MET A 60 -3.99 -7.53 11.63
CA MET A 60 -3.28 -7.32 10.36
C MET A 60 -1.75 -7.41 10.48
N ASP A 61 -1.22 -7.17 11.69
CA ASP A 61 0.19 -7.36 12.02
C ASP A 61 0.43 -8.86 12.29
N SER A 62 0.80 -9.58 11.23
CA SER A 62 0.98 -11.04 11.27
C SER A 62 2.39 -11.44 11.72
N LEU A 63 3.38 -10.58 11.55
CA LEU A 63 4.75 -10.87 11.94
C LEU A 63 4.96 -10.62 13.43
N GLU A 64 5.71 -11.51 14.10
CA GLU A 64 6.11 -11.30 15.50
C GLU A 64 6.89 -9.99 15.68
N ALA A 65 7.74 -9.63 14.70
CA ALA A 65 8.49 -8.38 14.72
C ALA A 65 7.59 -7.14 14.67
N GLU A 66 6.45 -7.20 13.98
CA GLU A 66 5.48 -6.10 13.93
C GLU A 66 4.82 -5.91 15.29
N GLN A 67 4.40 -7.01 15.94
CA GLN A 67 3.76 -6.98 17.25
C GLN A 67 4.71 -6.47 18.34
N ILE A 68 5.98 -6.90 18.32
CA ILE A 68 6.98 -6.46 19.31
C ILE A 68 7.32 -4.98 19.15
N ARG A 69 7.55 -4.52 17.91
CA ARG A 69 7.91 -3.11 17.66
C ARG A 69 6.72 -2.17 17.66
N GLY A 70 5.52 -2.72 17.54
CA GLY A 70 4.29 -1.96 17.46
C GLY A 70 4.11 -1.19 16.15
N ILE A 71 4.82 -1.57 15.08
CA ILE A 71 4.73 -0.94 13.75
C ILE A 71 4.38 -1.97 12.68
N THR A 72 3.47 -1.60 11.78
CA THR A 72 3.18 -2.39 10.57
C THR A 72 4.36 -2.32 9.61
N MET A 73 4.83 -3.47 9.14
CA MET A 73 5.95 -3.57 8.20
C MET A 73 5.48 -4.10 6.84
N LYS A 74 4.60 -5.10 6.82
CA LYS A 74 4.04 -5.73 5.62
C LYS A 74 2.63 -5.24 5.35
N SER A 75 2.33 -4.94 4.08
CA SER A 75 0.95 -4.66 3.66
C SER A 75 0.14 -5.95 3.60
N SER A 76 -1.02 -5.93 4.25
CA SER A 76 -1.97 -7.04 4.33
C SER A 76 -3.33 -6.60 3.78
N ALA A 77 -4.03 -7.48 3.08
CA ALA A 77 -5.34 -7.19 2.49
C ALA A 77 -6.44 -8.02 3.16
N VAL A 78 -7.62 -7.43 3.31
CA VAL A 78 -8.84 -8.08 3.81
C VAL A 78 -10.06 -7.61 3.03
N SER A 79 -10.98 -8.51 2.74
CA SER A 79 -12.27 -8.17 2.14
C SER A 79 -13.36 -8.08 3.21
N LEU A 80 -14.09 -6.96 3.21
CA LEU A 80 -15.09 -6.59 4.21
C LEU A 80 -16.42 -6.32 3.53
N VAL A 81 -17.53 -6.56 4.22
CA VAL A 81 -18.88 -6.31 3.69
C VAL A 81 -19.51 -5.16 4.47
N HIS A 82 -20.10 -4.21 3.75
CA HIS A 82 -20.89 -3.14 4.33
C HIS A 82 -22.27 -3.11 3.68
N GLU A 83 -23.31 -2.96 4.50
CA GLU A 83 -24.68 -2.84 4.02
C GLU A 83 -25.16 -1.41 4.21
N LYS A 84 -25.66 -0.81 3.12
CA LYS A 84 -26.18 0.56 3.09
C LYS A 84 -27.36 0.65 2.14
N ASP A 85 -28.47 1.22 2.61
CA ASP A 85 -29.71 1.40 1.83
C ASP A 85 -30.17 0.08 1.15
N ASP A 86 -30.17 -1.02 1.91
CA ASP A 86 -30.49 -2.40 1.47
C ASP A 86 -29.57 -2.94 0.35
N LYS A 87 -28.43 -2.29 0.09
CA LYS A 87 -27.40 -2.75 -0.85
C LYS A 87 -26.14 -3.14 -0.10
N LYS A 88 -25.57 -4.28 -0.51
CA LYS A 88 -24.31 -4.78 0.03
C LYS A 88 -23.15 -4.34 -0.85
N TYR A 89 -22.08 -3.89 -0.21
CA TYR A 89 -20.84 -3.43 -0.83
C TYR A 89 -19.68 -4.29 -0.33
N LEU A 90 -18.77 -4.61 -1.24
CA LEU A 90 -17.52 -5.31 -0.94
C LEU A 90 -16.38 -4.30 -0.87
N ILE A 91 -15.76 -4.18 0.28
CA ILE A 91 -14.66 -3.25 0.54
C ILE A 91 -13.39 -4.06 0.71
N ASN A 92 -12.51 -3.99 -0.28
CA ASN A 92 -11.17 -4.57 -0.19
C ASN A 92 -10.25 -3.55 0.48
N LEU A 93 -9.93 -3.80 1.74
CA LEU A 93 -9.08 -2.95 2.56
C LEU A 93 -7.65 -3.46 2.55
N ILE A 94 -6.71 -2.59 2.15
CA ILE A 94 -5.28 -2.84 2.25
C ILE A 94 -4.70 -1.98 3.39
N ASP A 95 -4.17 -2.66 4.40
CA ASP A 95 -3.45 -2.00 5.48
C ASP A 95 -2.00 -1.76 5.06
N THR A 96 -1.49 -0.53 5.19
CA THR A 96 -0.15 -0.14 4.70
C THR A 96 0.78 0.28 5.83
N PRO A 97 2.10 0.07 5.72
CA PRO A 97 3.03 0.51 6.76
C PRO A 97 3.11 2.04 6.85
N GLY A 98 3.24 2.58 8.07
CA GLY A 98 3.36 4.03 8.29
C GLY A 98 4.81 4.54 8.38
N HIS A 99 5.77 3.63 8.45
CA HIS A 99 7.19 3.96 8.61
C HIS A 99 7.86 4.23 7.25
N VAL A 100 8.72 5.24 7.19
CA VAL A 100 9.36 5.74 5.95
C VAL A 100 10.18 4.68 5.21
N ASP A 101 10.88 3.83 5.96
CA ASP A 101 11.70 2.73 5.40
C ASP A 101 10.89 1.71 4.58
N PHE A 102 9.56 1.65 4.77
CA PHE A 102 8.64 0.77 4.04
C PHE A 102 7.78 1.52 3.02
N SER A 103 8.23 2.70 2.57
CA SER A 103 7.54 3.48 1.53
C SER A 103 7.30 2.69 0.23
N SER A 104 8.17 1.73 -0.10
CA SER A 104 7.99 0.84 -1.25
C SER A 104 6.73 -0.02 -1.12
N GLU A 105 6.43 -0.50 0.08
CA GLU A 105 5.21 -1.25 0.36
C GLU A 105 3.97 -0.36 0.22
N VAL A 106 4.05 0.90 0.66
CA VAL A 106 2.97 1.88 0.49
C VAL A 106 2.71 2.12 -1.00
N SER A 107 3.75 2.39 -1.80
CA SER A 107 3.63 2.57 -3.25
C SER A 107 3.00 1.36 -3.94
N THR A 108 3.39 0.13 -3.55
CA THR A 108 2.80 -1.10 -4.13
C THR A 108 1.30 -1.24 -3.84
N ALA A 109 0.86 -0.84 -2.64
CA ALA A 109 -0.53 -0.95 -2.21
C ALA A 109 -1.42 0.13 -2.83
N VAL A 110 -0.96 1.38 -2.83
CA VAL A 110 -1.67 2.56 -3.37
C VAL A 110 -2.04 2.33 -4.84
N ARG A 111 -1.14 1.75 -5.64
CA ARG A 111 -1.38 1.48 -7.07
C ARG A 111 -2.54 0.52 -7.34
N LEU A 112 -2.77 -0.44 -6.45
CA LEU A 112 -3.87 -1.40 -6.55
C LEU A 112 -5.21 -0.81 -6.08
N CYS A 113 -5.21 0.30 -5.35
CA CYS A 113 -6.42 0.90 -4.78
C CYS A 113 -7.09 1.90 -5.72
N ASP A 114 -8.36 2.23 -5.46
CA ASP A 114 -9.12 3.28 -6.16
C ASP A 114 -9.28 4.54 -5.29
N GLY A 115 -9.22 4.36 -3.97
CA GLY A 115 -9.18 5.45 -3.01
C GLY A 115 -8.26 5.19 -1.83
N ALA A 116 -7.97 6.25 -1.09
CA ALA A 116 -7.13 6.22 0.09
C ALA A 116 -7.82 6.92 1.25
N ILE A 117 -7.68 6.35 2.45
CA ILE A 117 -8.06 6.96 3.71
C ILE A 117 -6.78 7.51 4.34
N ILE A 118 -6.71 8.83 4.52
CA ILE A 118 -5.57 9.47 5.17
C ILE A 118 -5.92 9.75 6.62
N LEU A 119 -5.16 9.14 7.53
CA LEU A 119 -5.37 9.23 8.97
C LEU A 119 -4.38 10.21 9.60
N ILE A 120 -4.90 11.20 10.31
CA ILE A 120 -4.11 12.27 10.93
C ILE A 120 -4.46 12.38 12.41
N ASP A 121 -3.45 12.42 13.28
CA ASP A 121 -3.63 12.66 14.70
C ASP A 121 -4.02 14.13 14.94
N ALA A 122 -5.14 14.37 15.61
CA ALA A 122 -5.61 15.70 15.96
C ALA A 122 -4.67 16.44 16.92
N VAL A 123 -3.80 15.75 17.66
CA VAL A 123 -2.81 16.35 18.56
C VAL A 123 -1.55 16.76 17.81
N GLU A 124 -0.97 15.85 17.02
CA GLU A 124 0.28 16.08 16.30
C GLU A 124 0.07 16.95 15.05
N GLY A 125 -1.08 16.82 14.40
CA GLY A 125 -1.40 17.53 13.18
C GLY A 125 -0.65 16.96 11.97
N VAL A 126 -0.20 17.84 11.08
CA VAL A 126 0.34 17.45 9.78
C VAL A 126 1.84 17.14 9.85
N CYS A 127 2.20 15.86 9.85
CA CYS A 127 3.60 15.40 9.84
C CYS A 127 4.19 15.22 8.42
N PRO A 128 5.53 15.18 8.24
CA PRO A 128 6.18 15.00 6.94
C PRO A 128 5.75 13.74 6.17
N GLN A 129 5.49 12.64 6.88
CA GLN A 129 5.01 11.39 6.26
C GLN A 129 3.58 11.53 5.72
N THR A 130 2.78 12.43 6.31
CA THR A 130 1.45 12.77 5.79
C THR A 130 1.58 13.43 4.41
N LEU A 131 2.57 14.32 4.24
CA LEU A 131 2.86 14.93 2.95
C LEU A 131 3.29 13.88 1.91
N ALA A 132 4.18 12.95 2.29
CA ALA A 132 4.58 11.85 1.41
C ALA A 132 3.38 10.97 1.01
N ALA A 133 2.53 10.59 1.97
CA ALA A 133 1.32 9.82 1.71
C ALA A 133 0.33 10.55 0.79
N LEU A 134 0.10 11.85 1.02
CA LEU A 134 -0.72 12.71 0.15
C LEU A 134 -0.16 12.76 -1.27
N ARG A 135 1.15 12.97 -1.41
CA ARG A 135 1.83 13.02 -2.71
C ARG A 135 1.71 11.70 -3.46
N GLN A 136 1.87 10.56 -2.79
CA GLN A 136 1.74 9.24 -3.41
C GLN A 136 0.30 8.95 -3.86
N ALA A 137 -0.69 9.21 -2.99
CA ALA A 137 -2.10 9.05 -3.34
C ALA A 137 -2.49 9.93 -4.54
N TRP A 138 -1.92 11.12 -4.61
CA TRP A 138 -2.13 12.04 -5.71
C TRP A 138 -1.48 11.59 -7.02
N LEU A 139 -0.21 11.16 -6.98
CA LEU A 139 0.52 10.67 -8.16
C LEU A 139 -0.14 9.45 -8.82
N GLU A 140 -0.91 8.68 -8.06
CA GLU A 140 -1.67 7.51 -8.53
C GLU A 140 -3.18 7.83 -8.73
N HIS A 141 -3.54 9.11 -8.75
CA HIS A 141 -4.90 9.65 -8.97
C HIS A 141 -5.99 9.01 -8.10
N LEU A 142 -5.70 8.76 -6.83
CA LEU A 142 -6.67 8.21 -5.89
C LEU A 142 -7.66 9.27 -5.39
N ARG A 143 -8.89 8.83 -5.09
CA ARG A 143 -9.82 9.66 -4.31
C ARG A 143 -9.49 9.54 -2.82
N ILE A 144 -9.33 10.68 -2.16
CA ILE A 144 -8.81 10.75 -0.80
C ILE A 144 -9.93 11.13 0.17
N ILE A 145 -10.06 10.36 1.24
CA ILE A 145 -10.90 10.69 2.40
C ILE A 145 -9.97 11.02 3.57
N LEU A 146 -10.21 12.14 4.23
CA LEU A 146 -9.47 12.53 5.43
C LEU A 146 -10.19 12.03 6.69
N VAL A 147 -9.44 11.43 7.61
CA VAL A 147 -9.92 11.03 8.94
C VAL A 147 -9.03 11.67 9.99
N LEU A 148 -9.59 12.61 10.75
CA LEU A 148 -8.94 13.22 11.91
C LEU A 148 -9.19 12.32 13.12
N ASN A 149 -8.16 11.61 13.54
CA ASN A 149 -8.18 10.65 14.63
C ASN A 149 -7.69 11.26 15.95
N LYS A 150 -7.88 10.54 17.05
CA LYS A 150 -7.43 10.88 18.40
C LYS A 150 -8.01 12.18 18.97
N ILE A 151 -9.25 12.51 18.59
CA ILE A 151 -9.96 13.68 19.11
C ILE A 151 -10.20 13.57 20.62
N ASP A 152 -10.32 12.35 21.14
CA ASP A 152 -10.39 12.04 22.57
C ASP A 152 -9.23 12.65 23.37
N ARG A 153 -8.01 12.69 22.80
CA ARG A 153 -6.83 13.28 23.45
C ARG A 153 -6.96 14.80 23.62
N LEU A 154 -7.65 15.49 22.72
CA LEU A 154 -7.96 16.92 22.89
C LEU A 154 -8.84 17.16 24.13
N ILE A 155 -9.70 16.19 24.45
CA ILE A 155 -10.65 16.24 25.56
C ILE A 155 -9.98 15.83 26.87
N VAL A 156 -9.33 14.67 26.89
CA VAL A 156 -8.86 14.02 28.13
C VAL A 156 -7.45 14.47 28.50
N GLU A 157 -6.52 14.51 27.54
CA GLU A 157 -5.11 14.85 27.79
C GLU A 157 -4.89 16.35 27.79
N LEU A 158 -5.25 17.03 26.69
CA LEU A 158 -5.03 18.47 26.54
C LEU A 158 -6.08 19.32 27.27
N LYS A 159 -7.22 18.71 27.65
CA LYS A 159 -8.32 19.36 28.38
C LYS A 159 -8.78 20.69 27.76
N MET A 160 -8.79 20.74 26.43
CA MET A 160 -9.25 21.91 25.68
C MET A 160 -10.74 22.12 25.87
N SER A 161 -11.20 23.37 25.81
CA SER A 161 -12.62 23.65 25.66
C SER A 161 -13.13 23.25 24.27
N PRO A 162 -14.44 22.97 24.09
CA PRO A 162 -15.01 22.65 22.78
C PRO A 162 -14.74 23.72 21.71
N LEU A 163 -14.65 24.98 22.12
CA LEU A 163 -14.39 26.11 21.23
C LEU A 163 -12.92 26.14 20.78
N GLU A 164 -11.98 25.93 21.70
CA GLU A 164 -10.54 25.83 21.38
C GLU A 164 -10.26 24.63 20.47
N ALA A 165 -10.87 23.47 20.76
CA ALA A 165 -10.73 22.28 19.92
C ALA A 165 -11.24 22.50 18.49
N TYR A 166 -12.34 23.24 18.31
CA TYR A 166 -12.82 23.60 16.97
C TYR A 166 -11.81 24.46 16.19
N PHE A 167 -11.22 25.47 16.85
CA PHE A 167 -10.20 26.30 16.20
C PHE A 167 -8.95 25.49 15.85
N HIS A 168 -8.51 24.60 16.75
CA HIS A 168 -7.39 23.70 16.52
C HIS A 168 -7.61 22.79 15.30
N ILE A 169 -8.77 22.11 15.25
CA ILE A 169 -9.16 21.28 14.11
C ILE A 169 -9.20 22.09 12.81
N ARG A 170 -9.72 23.32 12.85
CA ARG A 170 -9.77 24.21 11.68
C ARG A 170 -8.37 24.53 11.16
N VAL A 171 -7.42 24.83 12.05
CA VAL A 171 -6.02 25.10 11.68
C VAL A 171 -5.38 23.87 11.01
N ILE A 172 -5.63 22.66 11.51
CA ILE A 172 -5.14 21.42 10.89
C ILE A 172 -5.68 21.28 9.46
N LEU A 173 -6.97 21.53 9.25
CA LEU A 173 -7.58 21.47 7.91
C LEU A 173 -7.03 22.56 6.98
N GLU A 174 -6.79 23.78 7.47
CA GLU A 174 -6.17 24.87 6.71
C GLU A 174 -4.74 24.50 6.28
N GLN A 175 -3.94 23.89 7.16
CA GLN A 175 -2.60 23.40 6.84
C GLN A 175 -2.63 22.32 5.76
N LEU A 176 -3.55 21.35 5.85
CA LEU A 176 -3.68 20.30 4.85
C LEU A 176 -4.08 20.86 3.48
N ASN A 177 -5.03 21.79 3.47
CA ASN A 177 -5.48 22.41 2.23
C ASN A 177 -4.38 23.25 1.59
N ALA A 178 -3.50 23.88 2.38
CA ALA A 178 -2.33 24.56 1.85
C ALA A 178 -1.37 23.58 1.14
N LEU A 179 -1.13 22.40 1.71
CA LEU A 179 -0.29 21.36 1.08
C LEU A 179 -0.92 20.79 -0.19
N VAL A 180 -2.24 20.56 -0.18
CA VAL A 180 -2.97 20.11 -1.37
C VAL A 180 -2.90 21.16 -2.47
N ALA A 181 -3.07 22.44 -2.11
CA ALA A 181 -2.97 23.55 -3.05
C ALA A 181 -1.56 23.66 -3.66
N GLU A 182 -0.50 23.44 -2.88
CA GLU A 182 0.87 23.40 -3.38
C GLU A 182 1.08 22.29 -4.42
N GLN A 183 0.60 21.08 -4.14
CA GLN A 183 0.68 19.95 -5.08
C GLN A 183 -0.13 20.21 -6.36
N PHE A 184 -1.32 20.81 -6.22
CA PHE A 184 -2.17 21.17 -7.35
C PHE A 184 -1.54 22.26 -8.23
N ALA A 185 -1.01 23.32 -7.61
CA ALA A 185 -0.31 24.38 -8.33
C ALA A 185 0.91 23.84 -9.10
N SER A 186 1.68 22.93 -8.51
CA SER A 186 2.79 22.27 -9.18
C SER A 186 2.36 21.51 -10.44
N LEU A 187 1.18 20.89 -10.43
CA LEU A 187 0.65 20.15 -11.57
C LEU A 187 0.03 21.04 -12.64
N LEU A 188 -0.65 22.12 -12.24
CA LEU A 188 -1.12 23.11 -13.21
C LEU A 188 0.06 23.71 -13.97
N LEU A 189 1.15 24.05 -13.27
CA LEU A 189 2.39 24.50 -13.90
C LEU A 189 2.99 23.44 -14.83
N ALA A 190 2.96 22.17 -14.44
CA ALA A 190 3.44 21.08 -15.30
C ALA A 190 2.56 20.89 -16.55
N LYS A 191 1.22 20.97 -16.40
CA LYS A 191 0.26 20.83 -17.50
C LYS A 191 0.24 22.05 -18.43
N SER A 192 0.46 23.26 -17.90
CA SER A 192 0.53 24.49 -18.72
C SER A 192 1.76 24.49 -19.63
N ILE A 193 2.85 23.83 -19.25
CA ILE A 193 4.02 23.64 -20.11
C ILE A 193 3.70 22.73 -21.32
N ASP A 194 2.75 21.78 -21.18
CA ASP A 194 2.29 20.95 -22.30
C ASP A 194 1.27 21.67 -23.21
N GLN A 195 0.64 22.76 -22.75
CA GLN A 195 -0.45 23.45 -23.45
C GLN A 195 -0.04 24.69 -24.25
N GLU A 196 1.22 25.13 -24.21
CA GLU A 196 1.72 26.24 -25.05
C GLU A 196 1.74 25.94 -26.57
N VAL A 197 1.19 24.81 -27.03
CA VAL A 197 1.05 24.45 -28.45
C VAL A 197 -0.40 24.57 -28.98
N VAL A 198 -1.39 24.95 -28.16
CA VAL A 198 -2.79 25.07 -28.63
C VAL A 198 -3.47 26.33 -28.11
N ASP A 199 -2.88 27.51 -28.36
CA ASP A 199 -3.59 28.79 -28.22
C ASP A 199 -3.37 29.67 -29.47
N GLU A 200 -3.92 29.23 -30.61
CA GLU A 200 -4.17 30.12 -31.75
C GLU A 200 -5.59 29.99 -32.34
N VAL A 201 -6.51 29.25 -31.72
CA VAL A 201 -7.91 29.22 -32.20
C VAL A 201 -8.88 29.20 -31.02
N LYS A 202 -9.28 30.39 -30.58
CA LYS A 202 -10.62 30.74 -30.04
C LYS A 202 -10.67 32.19 -29.58
N THR A 203 -10.46 33.11 -30.52
CA THR A 203 -11.21 34.37 -30.51
C THR A 203 -12.61 34.09 -31.03
N GLU A 204 -13.61 34.73 -30.43
CA GLU A 204 -15.03 34.74 -30.80
C GLU A 204 -15.90 33.61 -30.20
N ASN A 205 -16.37 33.83 -28.96
CA ASN A 205 -17.81 34.06 -28.71
C ASN A 205 -18.06 34.41 -27.23
N ASN A 206 -18.48 35.66 -27.01
CA ASN A 206 -19.10 36.10 -25.76
C ASN A 206 -20.46 35.44 -25.61
N ASN A 207 -20.59 34.47 -24.70
CA ASN A 207 -21.85 34.10 -24.08
C ASN A 207 -21.60 33.86 -22.59
N GLU A 208 -22.15 34.74 -21.76
CA GLU A 208 -22.03 34.76 -20.29
C GLU A 208 -22.86 33.65 -19.61
N ASN A 209 -22.59 32.36 -19.89
CA ASN A 209 -23.21 31.25 -19.14
C ASN A 209 -22.34 29.97 -19.02
N ASP A 210 -21.03 30.02 -19.29
CA ASP A 210 -20.12 28.87 -19.15
C ASP A 210 -19.23 28.98 -17.89
N ASP A 211 -19.85 29.19 -16.73
CA ASP A 211 -19.18 29.32 -15.43
C ASP A 211 -19.05 27.97 -14.66
N ASP A 212 -19.19 26.81 -15.32
CA ASP A 212 -19.54 25.55 -14.60
C ASP A 212 -18.80 24.26 -15.01
N ASP A 213 -17.45 24.26 -15.08
CA ASP A 213 -16.68 22.99 -15.02
C ASP A 213 -15.35 23.09 -14.23
N TRP A 214 -14.62 24.20 -14.31
CA TRP A 214 -13.33 24.37 -13.59
C TRP A 214 -13.47 24.51 -12.07
N THR A 215 -14.41 25.33 -11.60
CA THR A 215 -14.71 25.55 -10.16
C THR A 215 -15.25 24.29 -9.46
N ARG A 216 -15.91 23.40 -10.21
CA ARG A 216 -16.45 22.13 -9.70
C ARG A 216 -15.37 21.08 -9.47
N ASN A 217 -14.30 21.09 -10.27
CA ASN A 217 -13.16 20.18 -10.12
C ASN A 217 -12.21 20.60 -8.98
N GLU A 218 -11.95 21.90 -8.79
CA GLU A 218 -11.16 22.41 -7.64
C GLU A 218 -11.82 22.08 -6.29
N SER A 219 -13.17 22.15 -6.25
CA SER A 219 -13.96 21.89 -5.03
C SER A 219 -13.91 20.44 -4.56
N ARG A 220 -13.54 19.48 -5.42
CA ARG A 220 -13.46 18.05 -5.08
C ARG A 220 -12.15 17.64 -4.41
N MET A 221 -11.13 18.49 -4.45
CA MET A 221 -9.79 18.16 -3.96
C MET A 221 -9.48 18.80 -2.60
N CYS A 222 -10.16 19.89 -2.23
CA CYS A 222 -10.03 20.54 -0.94
C CYS A 222 -10.73 19.76 0.17
N PHE A 223 -10.06 19.54 1.30
CA PHE A 223 -10.65 18.91 2.47
C PHE A 223 -11.55 19.91 3.19
N SER A 224 -12.86 19.64 3.16
CA SER A 224 -13.84 20.40 3.91
C SER A 224 -14.94 19.48 4.40
N PRO A 225 -15.23 19.48 5.71
CA PRO A 225 -16.32 18.69 6.27
C PRO A 225 -17.69 18.94 5.59
N HIS A 226 -17.88 20.10 4.96
CA HIS A 226 -19.07 20.39 4.16
C HIS A 226 -19.21 19.45 2.94
N TYR A 227 -18.11 19.16 2.24
CA TYR A 227 -18.10 18.28 1.06
C TYR A 227 -18.24 16.80 1.40
N ASN A 228 -18.33 16.48 2.70
CA ASN A 228 -18.37 15.10 3.17
C ASN A 228 -17.15 14.32 2.69
N ASN A 229 -15.95 14.90 2.82
CA ASN A 229 -14.67 14.23 2.60
C ASN A 229 -13.77 14.20 3.85
N VAL A 230 -14.27 14.67 4.99
CA VAL A 230 -13.59 14.66 6.29
C VAL A 230 -14.44 13.91 7.33
N LEU A 231 -13.82 12.97 8.05
CA LEU A 231 -14.36 12.31 9.22
C LEU A 231 -13.60 12.72 10.48
N PHE A 232 -14.31 12.73 11.59
CA PHE A 232 -13.80 12.95 12.93
C PHE A 232 -13.90 11.64 13.71
N ALA A 233 -12.81 11.18 14.31
CA ALA A 233 -12.74 9.87 14.91
C ALA A 233 -11.93 9.82 16.20
N SER A 234 -12.27 8.83 17.03
CA SER A 234 -11.39 8.21 18.02
C SER A 234 -11.45 6.71 17.78
N ALA A 235 -10.43 6.18 17.09
CA ALA A 235 -10.29 4.74 16.88
C ALA A 235 -10.02 3.98 18.19
N LEU A 236 -9.49 4.64 19.23
CA LEU A 236 -9.27 3.98 20.51
C LEU A 236 -10.60 3.73 21.24
N ASP A 237 -11.52 4.69 21.18
CA ASP A 237 -12.83 4.60 21.82
C ASP A 237 -13.93 4.03 20.89
N GLY A 238 -13.58 3.69 19.65
CA GLY A 238 -14.44 2.99 18.70
C GLY A 238 -15.53 3.86 18.04
N TRP A 239 -15.37 5.19 18.01
CA TRP A 239 -16.32 6.08 17.32
C TRP A 239 -15.73 6.91 16.20
N ALA A 240 -16.57 7.17 15.20
CA ALA A 240 -16.29 8.14 14.15
C ALA A 240 -17.59 8.75 13.64
N PHE A 241 -17.51 9.98 13.13
CA PHE A 241 -18.63 10.63 12.48
C PHE A 241 -18.17 11.60 11.40
N GLY A 242 -18.94 11.66 10.31
CA GLY A 242 -18.99 12.80 9.41
C GLY A 242 -20.12 13.76 9.79
N ILE A 243 -20.12 14.94 9.17
CA ILE A 243 -21.19 15.94 9.36
C ILE A 243 -22.55 15.44 8.88
N HIS A 244 -22.57 14.54 7.90
CA HIS A 244 -23.80 13.99 7.35
C HIS A 244 -24.66 13.26 8.39
N HIS A 245 -24.06 12.50 9.32
CA HIS A 245 -24.80 11.81 10.39
C HIS A 245 -25.59 12.80 11.27
N PHE A 246 -24.95 13.91 11.65
CA PHE A 246 -25.60 14.95 12.44
C PHE A 246 -26.58 15.78 11.62
N ALA A 247 -26.30 16.01 10.34
CA ALA A 247 -27.24 16.67 9.44
C ALA A 247 -28.58 15.90 9.37
N ASP A 248 -28.53 14.56 9.31
CA ASP A 248 -29.73 13.71 9.29
C ASP A 248 -30.50 13.75 10.62
N LEU A 249 -29.77 13.70 11.73
CA LEU A 249 -30.35 13.79 13.08
C LEU A 249 -31.03 15.16 13.29
N TYR A 250 -30.35 16.25 12.93
CA TYR A 250 -30.85 17.61 13.13
C TYR A 250 -31.86 18.05 12.08
N ALA A 251 -31.87 17.46 10.88
CA ALA A 251 -32.89 17.77 9.88
C ALA A 251 -34.30 17.47 10.41
N LYS A 252 -34.45 16.32 11.08
CA LYS A 252 -35.71 15.92 11.72
C LYS A 252 -36.05 16.79 12.94
N LYS A 253 -35.04 17.16 13.73
CA LYS A 253 -35.22 17.88 15.00
C LYS A 253 -35.45 19.40 14.84
N LEU A 254 -34.78 20.02 13.88
CA LEU A 254 -34.80 21.47 13.65
C LEU A 254 -35.70 21.88 12.48
N SER A 255 -36.26 20.93 11.73
CA SER A 255 -37.04 21.16 10.51
C SER A 255 -36.29 21.98 9.44
N ILE A 256 -34.96 21.82 9.39
CA ILE A 256 -34.09 22.43 8.38
C ILE A 256 -33.70 21.34 7.36
N LYS A 257 -33.66 21.67 6.07
CA LYS A 257 -33.25 20.72 5.02
C LYS A 257 -31.82 20.21 5.25
N ARG A 258 -31.59 18.92 5.00
CA ARG A 258 -30.29 18.24 5.12
C ARG A 258 -29.16 18.99 4.41
N GLU A 259 -29.38 19.42 3.16
CA GLU A 259 -28.38 20.11 2.34
C GLU A 259 -27.91 21.44 2.96
N VAL A 260 -28.83 22.18 3.59
CA VAL A 260 -28.51 23.44 4.28
C VAL A 260 -27.69 23.14 5.54
N LEU A 261 -28.02 22.08 6.28
CA LEU A 261 -27.26 21.66 7.45
C LEU A 261 -25.86 21.20 7.07
N MET A 262 -25.69 20.45 5.97
CA MET A 262 -24.37 20.07 5.48
C MET A 262 -23.47 21.28 5.18
N LYS A 263 -24.05 22.41 4.72
CA LYS A 263 -23.33 23.68 4.47
C LYS A 263 -23.06 24.48 5.73
N THR A 264 -23.95 24.39 6.72
CA THR A 264 -23.96 25.32 7.86
C THR A 264 -23.48 24.73 9.17
N LEU A 265 -23.37 23.40 9.28
CA LEU A 265 -22.83 22.74 10.46
C LEU A 265 -21.32 22.97 10.62
N TRP A 266 -20.62 23.25 9.52
CA TRP A 266 -19.20 23.61 9.52
C TRP A 266 -18.98 25.06 9.09
N GLY A 267 -18.00 25.73 9.68
CA GLY A 267 -17.63 27.10 9.35
C GLY A 267 -18.24 28.14 10.30
N ASP A 268 -18.20 29.41 9.87
CA ASP A 268 -18.59 30.56 10.68
C ASP A 268 -20.11 30.83 10.65
N PHE A 269 -20.87 29.82 11.10
CA PHE A 269 -22.32 29.87 11.24
C PHE A 269 -22.73 29.62 12.69
N TYR A 270 -23.79 30.27 13.14
CA TYR A 270 -24.41 30.03 14.44
C TYR A 270 -25.92 29.85 14.30
N PHE A 271 -26.51 29.06 15.19
CA PHE A 271 -27.96 28.91 15.29
C PHE A 271 -28.49 29.73 16.45
N ASP A 272 -29.43 30.61 16.14
CA ASP A 272 -30.12 31.36 17.16
C ASP A 272 -31.35 30.57 17.62
N LYS A 273 -31.35 30.17 18.90
CA LYS A 273 -32.43 29.40 19.52
C LYS A 273 -33.75 30.17 19.54
N LYS A 274 -33.73 31.51 19.52
CA LYS A 274 -34.93 32.35 19.55
C LYS A 274 -35.63 32.36 18.20
N SER A 275 -34.88 32.65 17.13
CA SER A 275 -35.42 32.74 15.77
C SER A 275 -35.49 31.40 15.04
N LYS A 276 -34.87 30.34 15.58
CA LYS A 276 -34.72 29.01 14.95
C LYS A 276 -34.14 29.10 13.54
N ARG A 277 -33.27 30.07 13.29
CA ARG A 277 -32.61 30.30 12.01
C ARG A 277 -31.09 30.26 12.18
N VAL A 278 -30.43 29.92 11.09
CA VAL A 278 -28.98 29.92 10.99
C VAL A 278 -28.52 31.24 10.40
N TYR A 279 -27.51 31.85 11.01
CA TYR A 279 -26.90 33.09 10.56
C TYR A 279 -25.39 32.90 10.38
N LYS A 280 -24.80 33.69 9.47
CA LYS A 280 -23.34 33.78 9.28
C LYS A 280 -22.74 34.82 10.25
N GLY A 281 -21.46 34.67 10.60
CA GLY A 281 -20.76 35.61 11.47
C GLY A 281 -20.90 35.25 12.94
N ALA A 282 -20.56 34.01 13.31
CA ALA A 282 -20.57 33.59 14.70
C ALA A 282 -19.47 34.34 15.47
N GLN A 283 -18.27 34.40 14.91
CA GLN A 283 -17.11 35.05 15.52
C GLN A 283 -17.32 36.55 15.73
N SER A 284 -17.81 37.25 14.70
CA SER A 284 -18.04 38.70 14.77
C SER A 284 -19.10 39.09 15.81
N LYS A 285 -20.03 38.18 16.12
CA LYS A 285 -21.10 38.39 17.11
C LYS A 285 -20.80 37.74 18.47
N GLY A 286 -19.60 37.20 18.67
CA GLY A 286 -19.22 36.49 19.89
C GLY A 286 -20.08 35.25 20.18
N GLN A 287 -20.71 34.67 19.15
CA GLN A 287 -21.53 33.48 19.25
C GLN A 287 -20.69 32.23 18.96
N LYS A 288 -21.05 31.12 19.60
CA LYS A 288 -20.39 29.83 19.36
C LYS A 288 -20.77 29.29 17.96
N PRO A 289 -19.82 28.74 17.18
CA PRO A 289 -20.12 28.08 15.93
C PRO A 289 -21.07 26.89 16.08
N MET A 290 -21.80 26.56 15.01
CA MET A 290 -22.75 25.45 14.98
C MET A 290 -22.13 24.11 15.31
N PHE A 291 -20.95 23.83 14.78
CA PHE A 291 -20.20 22.62 15.07
C PHE A 291 -19.97 22.44 16.57
N VAL A 292 -19.61 23.53 17.26
CA VAL A 292 -19.37 23.53 18.71
C VAL A 292 -20.68 23.28 19.46
N GLN A 293 -21.72 24.06 19.15
CA GLN A 293 -23.01 24.00 19.87
C GLN A 293 -23.74 22.66 19.69
N CYS A 294 -23.67 22.07 18.50
CA CYS A 294 -24.47 20.89 18.16
C CYS A 294 -23.70 19.58 18.30
N ILE A 295 -22.38 19.58 18.11
CA ILE A 295 -21.59 18.35 18.04
C ILE A 295 -20.60 18.28 19.20
N LEU A 296 -19.64 19.20 19.26
CA LEU A 296 -18.54 19.09 20.24
C LEU A 296 -19.01 19.22 21.69
N GLU A 297 -19.96 20.10 22.01
CA GLU A 297 -20.48 20.20 23.39
C GLU A 297 -21.12 18.90 23.88
N ASN A 298 -21.81 18.17 23.00
CA ASN A 298 -22.40 16.88 23.36
C ASN A 298 -21.32 15.82 23.61
N LEU A 299 -20.31 15.75 22.74
CA LEU A 299 -19.17 14.83 22.92
C LEU A 299 -18.40 15.13 24.22
N TRP A 300 -18.07 16.40 24.46
CA TRP A 300 -17.38 16.82 25.69
C TRP A 300 -18.21 16.47 26.94
N SER A 301 -19.53 16.64 26.89
CA SER A 301 -20.40 16.29 28.02
C SER A 301 -20.37 14.78 28.34
N VAL A 302 -20.24 13.92 27.32
CA VAL A 302 -20.11 12.47 27.49
C VAL A 302 -18.77 12.13 28.18
N TYR A 303 -17.66 12.66 27.67
CA TYR A 303 -16.34 12.43 28.27
C TYR A 303 -16.24 13.01 29.69
N GLU A 304 -16.78 14.20 29.93
CA GLU A 304 -16.78 14.84 31.25
C GLU A 304 -17.61 14.05 32.27
N THR A 305 -18.76 13.50 31.85
CA THR A 305 -19.63 12.71 32.74
C THR A 305 -19.04 11.33 33.05
N ILE A 306 -18.47 10.64 32.06
CA ILE A 306 -18.00 9.25 32.22
C ILE A 306 -16.59 9.20 32.82
N ILE A 307 -15.63 9.93 32.24
CA ILE A 307 -14.21 9.81 32.62
C ILE A 307 -13.88 10.74 33.79
N ILE A 308 -14.28 12.01 33.70
CA ILE A 308 -13.84 13.05 34.64
C ILE A 308 -14.66 13.03 35.94
N ARG A 309 -15.99 13.11 35.84
CA ARG A 309 -16.88 13.24 37.01
C ARG A 309 -17.43 11.90 37.53
N ARG A 310 -17.47 10.86 36.69
CA ARG A 310 -18.04 9.54 36.99
C ARG A 310 -19.47 9.60 37.53
N ASP A 311 -20.32 10.38 36.85
CA ASP A 311 -21.71 10.61 37.25
C ASP A 311 -22.66 9.62 36.53
N ASN A 312 -23.05 8.56 37.26
CA ASN A 312 -23.88 7.48 36.72
C ASN A 312 -25.32 7.92 36.40
N GLU A 313 -25.88 8.89 37.14
CA GLU A 313 -27.25 9.36 36.90
C GLU A 313 -27.34 10.20 35.63
N LYS A 314 -26.34 11.06 35.40
CA LYS A 314 -26.25 11.80 34.14
C LYS A 314 -25.98 10.88 32.96
N LEU A 315 -25.16 9.84 33.14
CA LEU A 315 -24.92 8.84 32.09
C LEU A 315 -26.20 8.15 31.65
N GLU A 316 -27.07 7.74 32.58
CA GLU A 316 -28.36 7.12 32.26
C GLU A 316 -29.28 8.07 31.47
N LYS A 317 -29.32 9.35 31.85
CA LYS A 317 -30.08 10.39 31.11
C LYS A 317 -29.53 10.59 29.70
N ILE A 318 -28.20 10.62 29.55
CA ILE A 318 -27.54 10.76 28.24
C ILE A 318 -27.83 9.54 27.37
N ALA A 319 -27.66 8.33 27.90
CA ALA A 319 -27.94 7.09 27.19
C ALA A 319 -29.39 7.02 26.71
N THR A 320 -30.34 7.42 27.55
CA THR A 320 -31.75 7.52 27.20
C THR A 320 -32.00 8.56 26.09
N SER A 321 -31.31 9.70 26.13
CA SER A 321 -31.46 10.77 25.12
C SER A 321 -30.91 10.37 23.74
N ILE A 322 -29.87 9.54 23.72
CA ILE A 322 -29.24 9.00 22.52
C ILE A 322 -29.99 7.76 22.00
N GLY A 323 -30.74 7.07 22.86
CA GLY A 323 -31.40 5.80 22.55
C GLY A 323 -30.51 4.56 22.76
N ALA A 324 -29.39 4.71 23.46
CA ALA A 324 -28.48 3.62 23.79
C ALA A 324 -29.00 2.77 24.97
N LYS A 325 -28.96 1.45 24.83
CA LYS A 325 -29.35 0.49 25.88
C LYS A 325 -28.10 0.06 26.63
N LEU A 326 -27.90 0.65 27.82
CA LEU A 326 -26.85 0.25 28.76
C LEU A 326 -27.44 -0.55 29.90
N THR A 327 -26.80 -1.67 30.28
CA THR A 327 -27.24 -2.41 31.47
C THR A 327 -26.71 -1.75 32.74
N PRO A 328 -27.39 -1.92 33.89
CA PRO A 328 -26.89 -1.39 35.17
C PRO A 328 -25.52 -1.94 35.58
N ARG A 329 -25.12 -3.10 35.04
CA ARG A 329 -23.78 -3.69 35.26
C ARG A 329 -22.71 -2.95 34.48
N ASP A 330 -23.00 -2.56 33.25
CA ASP A 330 -22.07 -1.82 32.39
C ASP A 330 -21.82 -0.42 32.93
N ILE A 331 -22.86 0.25 33.43
CA ILE A 331 -22.78 1.59 34.05
C ILE A 331 -21.87 1.57 35.29
N ARG A 332 -21.93 0.51 36.09
CA ARG A 332 -21.16 0.38 37.35
C ARG A 332 -19.82 -0.32 37.17
N HIS A 333 -19.36 -0.48 35.94
CA HIS A 333 -18.09 -1.15 35.66
C HIS A 333 -16.91 -0.38 36.28
N THR A 334 -15.88 -1.09 36.73
CA THR A 334 -14.71 -0.50 37.41
C THR A 334 -13.88 0.39 36.48
N ASP A 335 -13.75 -0.04 35.23
CA ASP A 335 -13.11 0.71 34.15
C ASP A 335 -14.13 1.61 33.44
N PRO A 336 -13.96 2.96 33.45
CA PRO A 336 -14.87 3.90 32.80
C PRO A 336 -14.84 3.84 31.27
N TYR A 337 -13.79 3.27 30.65
CA TYR A 337 -13.71 3.16 29.20
C TYR A 337 -14.66 2.09 28.63
N VAL A 338 -15.05 1.11 29.44
CA VAL A 338 -16.01 0.07 29.02
C VAL A 338 -17.40 0.64 28.71
N PRO A 339 -18.07 1.36 29.64
CA PRO A 339 -19.36 1.99 29.33
C PRO A 339 -19.24 3.07 28.26
N LEU A 340 -18.12 3.78 28.18
CA LEU A 340 -17.83 4.76 27.11
C LEU A 340 -17.86 4.09 25.74
N HIS A 341 -17.08 3.02 25.56
CA HIS A 341 -16.98 2.28 24.31
C HIS A 341 -18.32 1.63 23.92
N LEU A 342 -19.09 1.11 24.89
CA LEU A 342 -20.43 0.56 24.63
C LEU A 342 -21.43 1.63 24.19
N LEU A 343 -21.42 2.80 24.82
CA LEU A 343 -22.27 3.93 24.45
C LEU A 343 -21.94 4.40 23.03
N PHE A 344 -20.66 4.58 22.73
CA PHE A 344 -20.21 5.08 21.44
C PHE A 344 -20.40 4.10 20.29
N ASN A 345 -20.21 2.79 20.51
CA ASN A 345 -20.51 1.79 19.48
C ASN A 345 -22.00 1.72 19.12
N GLN A 346 -22.90 2.05 20.04
CA GLN A 346 -24.33 2.13 19.74
C GLN A 346 -24.71 3.48 19.10
N TRP A 347 -24.02 4.56 19.48
CA TRP A 347 -24.34 5.90 19.01
C TRP A 347 -23.72 6.24 17.64
N LEU A 348 -22.40 6.10 17.53
CA LEU A 348 -21.59 6.52 16.39
C LEU A 348 -20.46 5.49 16.11
N PRO A 349 -20.80 4.24 15.75
CA PRO A 349 -19.78 3.23 15.49
C PRO A 349 -18.82 3.64 14.38
N ALA A 350 -17.51 3.59 14.68
CA ALA A 350 -16.46 4.07 13.77
C ALA A 350 -16.50 3.40 12.40
N ALA A 351 -16.68 2.08 12.38
CA ALA A 351 -16.66 1.31 11.14
C ALA A 351 -17.78 1.69 10.18
N SER A 352 -19.02 1.86 10.67
CA SER A 352 -20.16 2.27 9.85
C SER A 352 -19.91 3.62 9.21
N ALA A 353 -19.46 4.60 10.01
CA ALA A 353 -19.18 5.95 9.52
C ALA A 353 -18.10 5.98 8.43
N VAL A 354 -17.05 5.17 8.58
CA VAL A 354 -15.97 5.07 7.59
C VAL A 354 -16.45 4.38 6.32
N PHE A 355 -17.16 3.24 6.43
CA PHE A 355 -17.66 2.54 5.26
C PHE A 355 -18.74 3.32 4.51
N ASP A 356 -19.61 4.03 5.23
CA ASP A 356 -20.62 4.91 4.63
C ASP A 356 -19.99 6.03 3.80
N MET A 357 -18.87 6.56 4.27
CA MET A 357 -18.06 7.55 3.56
C MET A 357 -17.38 6.94 2.34
N VAL A 358 -16.77 5.77 2.49
CA VAL A 358 -16.10 5.03 1.41
C VAL A 358 -17.06 4.74 0.26
N VAL A 359 -18.26 4.22 0.57
CA VAL A 359 -19.25 3.89 -0.45
C VAL A 359 -19.77 5.13 -1.18
N THR A 360 -19.91 6.26 -0.46
CA THR A 360 -20.50 7.49 -1.04
C THR A 360 -19.50 8.35 -1.80
N GLN A 361 -18.25 8.43 -1.34
CA GLN A 361 -17.24 9.32 -1.93
C GLN A 361 -16.31 8.61 -2.91
N LEU A 362 -16.00 7.33 -2.68
CA LEU A 362 -15.04 6.63 -3.53
C LEU A 362 -15.71 6.03 -4.77
N PRO A 363 -15.03 6.08 -5.93
CA PRO A 363 -15.53 5.50 -7.16
C PRO A 363 -15.51 3.97 -7.09
N HIS A 364 -16.42 3.34 -7.83
CA HIS A 364 -16.33 1.91 -8.12
C HIS A 364 -15.25 1.64 -9.19
N PRO A 365 -14.72 0.41 -9.31
CA PRO A 365 -13.73 0.03 -10.33
C PRO A 365 -14.07 0.40 -11.78
N LYS A 366 -15.36 0.38 -12.18
CA LYS A 366 -15.79 0.85 -13.52
C LYS A 366 -15.59 2.36 -13.76
N ALA A 367 -15.50 3.17 -12.70
CA ALA A 367 -15.35 4.63 -12.77
C ALA A 367 -13.89 5.04 -12.49
N LEU A 368 -12.93 4.22 -12.94
CA LEU A 368 -11.52 4.54 -12.90
C LEU A 368 -11.23 5.83 -13.68
N ASN A 369 -10.33 6.66 -13.14
CA ASN A 369 -9.92 7.88 -13.82
C ASN A 369 -9.17 7.53 -15.12
N ILE A 370 -9.51 8.20 -16.22
CA ILE A 370 -8.88 7.99 -17.52
C ILE A 370 -7.37 8.28 -17.43
N GLU A 371 -7.00 9.34 -16.73
CA GLU A 371 -5.59 9.72 -16.49
C GLU A 371 -4.82 8.58 -15.81
N LYS A 372 -5.46 7.88 -14.85
CA LYS A 372 -4.86 6.74 -14.16
C LYS A 372 -4.60 5.58 -15.12
N ILE A 373 -5.56 5.25 -15.98
CA ILE A 373 -5.43 4.16 -16.95
C ILE A 373 -4.29 4.47 -17.93
N GLU A 374 -4.24 5.69 -18.44
CA GLU A 374 -3.18 6.12 -19.37
C GLU A 374 -1.80 6.06 -18.73
N GLN A 375 -1.66 6.50 -17.47
CA GLN A 375 -0.41 6.44 -16.71
C GLN A 375 0.02 5.00 -16.38
N LEU A 376 -0.95 4.09 -16.18
CA LEU A 376 -0.66 2.66 -15.98
C LEU A 376 -0.12 2.05 -17.28
N MET A 377 -0.75 2.33 -18.42
CA MET A 377 -0.39 1.76 -19.73
C MET A 377 0.87 2.39 -20.36
N CYS A 378 1.15 3.66 -20.05
CA CYS A 378 2.26 4.41 -20.65
C CYS A 378 3.35 4.72 -19.62
N ASN A 379 4.59 4.39 -19.94
CA ASN A 379 5.73 4.99 -19.25
C ASN A 379 5.74 6.51 -19.49
N LYS A 380 6.21 7.31 -18.51
CA LYS A 380 6.36 8.78 -18.62
C LYS A 380 7.06 9.26 -19.91
N SER A 381 7.83 8.40 -20.56
CA SER A 381 8.56 8.68 -21.80
C SER A 381 7.73 8.61 -23.08
N ARG A 382 6.52 8.00 -23.07
CA ARG A 382 5.66 7.86 -24.25
C ARG A 382 4.26 8.39 -23.94
N ARG A 383 3.70 9.17 -24.87
CA ARG A 383 2.29 9.59 -24.80
C ARG A 383 1.37 8.43 -25.20
N PHE A 384 0.15 8.41 -24.68
CA PHE A 384 -0.82 7.37 -25.00
C PHE A 384 -1.17 7.36 -26.50
N ASP A 385 -1.25 8.52 -27.13
CA ASP A 385 -1.62 8.66 -28.55
C ASP A 385 -0.59 8.05 -29.51
N THR A 386 0.66 7.85 -29.06
CA THR A 386 1.71 7.22 -29.89
C THR A 386 1.72 5.69 -29.78
N LEU A 387 0.89 5.11 -28.92
CA LEU A 387 0.73 3.66 -28.81
C LEU A 387 0.04 3.08 -30.05
N LEU A 388 0.21 1.78 -30.26
CA LEU A 388 -0.41 1.05 -31.35
C LEU A 388 -1.94 1.10 -31.24
N PRO A 389 -2.69 1.14 -32.36
CA PRO A 389 -4.15 1.13 -32.32
C PRO A 389 -4.74 -0.07 -31.56
N GLU A 390 -4.13 -1.26 -31.70
CA GLU A 390 -4.50 -2.48 -30.96
C GLU A 390 -4.31 -2.32 -29.45
N THR A 391 -3.22 -1.66 -29.04
CA THR A 391 -2.97 -1.32 -27.64
C THR A 391 -3.94 -0.26 -27.14
N GLN A 392 -4.28 0.73 -27.97
CA GLN A 392 -5.24 1.77 -27.61
C GLN A 392 -6.65 1.21 -27.39
N GLN A 393 -7.04 0.18 -28.14
CA GLN A 393 -8.32 -0.52 -27.93
C GLN A 393 -8.43 -1.14 -26.53
N LEU A 394 -7.31 -1.59 -25.93
CA LEU A 394 -7.31 -2.14 -24.58
C LEU A 394 -7.74 -1.11 -23.52
N LYS A 395 -7.63 0.20 -23.79
CA LYS A 395 -8.17 1.25 -22.91
C LYS A 395 -9.67 1.07 -22.67
N GLN A 396 -10.42 0.64 -23.69
CA GLN A 396 -11.85 0.37 -23.55
C GLN A 396 -12.12 -0.79 -22.59
N ALA A 397 -11.26 -1.81 -22.58
CA ALA A 397 -11.36 -2.92 -21.64
C ALA A 397 -11.18 -2.48 -20.18
N PHE A 398 -10.27 -1.53 -19.91
CA PHE A 398 -10.13 -0.94 -18.56
C PHE A 398 -11.35 -0.11 -18.16
N LEU A 399 -11.94 0.66 -19.08
CA LEU A 399 -13.10 1.51 -18.82
C LEU A 399 -14.37 0.68 -18.58
N ASN A 400 -14.57 -0.36 -19.38
CA ASN A 400 -15.72 -1.25 -19.22
C ASN A 400 -15.60 -2.10 -17.96
N CYS A 401 -14.36 -2.52 -17.61
CA CYS A 401 -14.07 -3.39 -16.47
C CYS A 401 -15.01 -4.60 -16.46
N SER A 402 -15.27 -5.21 -17.63
CA SER A 402 -16.19 -6.34 -17.72
C SER A 402 -15.52 -7.62 -17.21
N SER A 403 -16.35 -8.53 -16.74
CA SER A 403 -15.95 -9.88 -16.32
C SER A 403 -16.36 -10.95 -17.34
N ASP A 404 -16.65 -10.52 -18.57
CA ASP A 404 -17.01 -11.41 -19.67
C ASP A 404 -15.79 -12.20 -20.16
N ASP A 405 -16.03 -13.45 -20.54
CA ASP A 405 -14.98 -14.37 -21.03
C ASP A 405 -14.40 -13.96 -22.40
N GLN A 406 -15.08 -13.04 -23.12
CA GLN A 406 -14.64 -12.53 -24.43
C GLN A 406 -13.66 -11.34 -24.29
N GLU A 407 -13.65 -10.66 -23.15
CA GLU A 407 -12.72 -9.54 -22.93
C GLU A 407 -11.30 -10.03 -22.61
N PRO A 408 -10.27 -9.28 -23.02
CA PRO A 408 -8.90 -9.64 -22.68
C PRO A 408 -8.68 -9.53 -21.17
N VAL A 409 -8.11 -10.58 -20.57
CA VAL A 409 -7.75 -10.53 -19.15
C VAL A 409 -6.53 -9.62 -19.01
N ILE A 410 -6.62 -8.63 -18.11
CA ILE A 410 -5.51 -7.71 -17.80
C ILE A 410 -5.33 -7.64 -16.29
N ILE A 411 -4.14 -7.99 -15.83
CA ILE A 411 -3.80 -8.07 -14.41
C ILE A 411 -2.49 -7.34 -14.17
N TYR A 412 -2.42 -6.62 -13.05
CA TYR A 412 -1.18 -6.05 -12.56
C TYR A 412 -0.73 -6.76 -11.29
N VAL A 413 0.49 -7.28 -11.32
CA VAL A 413 1.18 -7.84 -10.14
C VAL A 413 2.08 -6.77 -9.55
N SER A 414 1.77 -6.35 -8.33
CA SER A 414 2.48 -5.26 -7.65
C SER A 414 3.69 -5.75 -6.87
N LYS A 415 3.56 -6.86 -6.15
CA LYS A 415 4.65 -7.49 -5.39
C LYS A 415 4.45 -9.00 -5.22
N LEU A 416 5.53 -9.71 -4.93
CA LEU A 416 5.51 -11.09 -4.47
C LEU A 416 5.71 -11.13 -2.96
N PHE A 417 5.11 -12.09 -2.26
CA PHE A 417 5.36 -12.30 -0.83
C PHE A 417 5.27 -13.80 -0.50
N SER A 418 6.07 -14.23 0.48
CA SER A 418 6.07 -15.61 0.93
C SER A 418 5.09 -15.83 2.09
N VAL A 419 4.35 -16.93 2.03
CA VAL A 419 3.42 -17.36 3.08
C VAL A 419 3.74 -18.81 3.44
N ASN A 420 3.61 -19.15 4.73
CA ASN A 420 3.73 -20.53 5.17
C ASN A 420 2.51 -21.35 4.68
N GLN A 421 2.74 -22.56 4.16
CA GLN A 421 1.69 -23.44 3.66
C GLN A 421 0.56 -23.74 4.65
N ASN A 422 0.81 -23.69 5.97
CA ASN A 422 -0.18 -23.93 7.01
C ASN A 422 -1.32 -22.89 7.03
N VAL A 423 -1.04 -21.71 6.48
CA VAL A 423 -1.96 -20.56 6.47
C VAL A 423 -2.95 -20.66 5.31
N LEU A 424 -2.62 -21.46 4.28
CA LEU A 424 -3.48 -21.69 3.13
C LEU A 424 -4.67 -22.58 3.52
N SER A 425 -5.87 -22.19 3.10
CA SER A 425 -7.11 -22.93 3.40
C SER A 425 -7.10 -24.40 2.97
N GLN A 426 -6.33 -24.76 1.94
CA GLN A 426 -6.18 -26.14 1.47
C GLN A 426 -5.59 -27.09 2.54
N ASN A 427 -4.73 -26.56 3.42
CA ASN A 427 -4.00 -27.35 4.41
C ASN A 427 -4.59 -27.23 5.82
N LYS A 428 -5.60 -26.36 6.01
CA LYS A 428 -6.36 -26.33 7.26
C LYS A 428 -7.23 -27.58 7.32
N GLN A 429 -7.15 -28.29 8.45
CA GLN A 429 -8.11 -29.35 8.74
C GLN A 429 -9.50 -28.70 8.82
N LYS A 430 -10.34 -28.89 7.78
CA LYS A 430 -11.74 -28.46 7.81
C LYS A 430 -12.36 -29.02 9.10
N PRO A 431 -13.07 -28.22 9.91
CA PRO A 431 -13.85 -28.77 11.01
C PRO A 431 -14.85 -29.74 10.38
N LEU A 432 -14.70 -31.03 10.72
CA LEU A 432 -15.48 -32.10 10.11
C LEU A 432 -16.98 -31.83 10.34
N THR A 433 -17.77 -31.81 9.28
CA THR A 433 -19.23 -31.76 9.40
C THR A 433 -19.74 -33.05 10.06
N ALA A 434 -20.93 -33.00 10.66
CA ALA A 434 -21.52 -34.19 11.28
C ALA A 434 -21.64 -35.36 10.28
N GLU A 435 -21.88 -35.06 9.00
CA GLU A 435 -21.90 -36.03 7.91
C GLU A 435 -20.52 -36.59 7.58
N ASP A 436 -19.47 -35.75 7.51
CA ASP A 436 -18.09 -36.21 7.31
C ASP A 436 -17.61 -37.09 8.47
N ILE A 437 -18.04 -36.81 9.71
CA ILE A 437 -17.76 -37.65 10.89
C ILE A 437 -18.45 -39.01 10.75
N VAL A 438 -19.70 -39.04 10.26
CA VAL A 438 -20.45 -40.28 10.02
C VAL A 438 -19.79 -41.10 8.90
N GLN A 439 -19.47 -40.48 7.76
CA GLN A 439 -18.80 -41.16 6.65
C GLN A 439 -17.42 -41.69 7.06
N ARG A 440 -16.63 -40.92 7.83
CA ARG A 440 -15.32 -41.35 8.31
C ARG A 440 -15.44 -42.47 9.36
N ARG A 441 -16.50 -42.48 10.18
CA ARG A 441 -16.84 -43.60 11.07
C ARG A 441 -17.25 -44.86 10.29
N GLU A 442 -18.02 -44.73 9.22
CA GLU A 442 -18.37 -45.85 8.34
C GLU A 442 -17.15 -46.41 7.61
N LEU A 443 -16.25 -45.55 7.14
CA LEU A 443 -15.00 -45.94 6.48
C LEU A 443 -14.04 -46.63 7.46
N LEU A 444 -13.97 -46.16 8.71
CA LEU A 444 -13.22 -46.85 9.78
C LEU A 444 -13.86 -48.19 10.14
N ARG A 445 -15.20 -48.28 10.16
CA ARG A 445 -15.94 -49.52 10.39
C ARG A 445 -15.70 -50.52 9.26
N GLN A 446 -15.69 -50.08 8.00
CA GLN A 446 -15.33 -50.91 6.84
C GLN A 446 -13.87 -51.37 6.92
N LYS A 447 -12.92 -50.48 7.22
CA LYS A 447 -11.51 -50.87 7.40
C LYS A 447 -11.29 -51.81 8.59
N GLN A 448 -12.10 -51.71 9.64
CA GLN A 448 -12.08 -52.67 10.75
C GLN A 448 -12.68 -54.01 10.33
N LEU A 449 -13.78 -54.01 9.57
CA LEU A 449 -14.37 -55.22 8.99
C LEU A 449 -13.37 -55.91 8.05
N ASP A 450 -12.69 -55.15 7.20
CA ASP A 450 -11.64 -55.64 6.29
C ASP A 450 -10.44 -56.21 7.06
N LYS A 451 -10.04 -55.56 8.16
CA LYS A 451 -8.99 -56.07 9.06
C LYS A 451 -9.42 -57.32 9.83
N THR A 452 -10.69 -57.44 10.22
CA THR A 452 -11.21 -58.68 10.83
C THR A 452 -11.30 -59.82 9.82
N THR A 453 -11.66 -59.55 8.56
CA THR A 453 -11.62 -60.57 7.50
C THR A 453 -10.20 -60.99 7.11
N ILE A 454 -9.21 -60.10 7.21
CA ILE A 454 -7.78 -60.45 6.98
C ILE A 454 -7.21 -61.26 8.17
N ASN A 455 -7.68 -61.02 9.40
CA ASN A 455 -7.25 -61.76 10.59
C ASN A 455 -7.93 -63.14 10.73
N GLU A 456 -9.03 -63.43 10.03
CA GLU A 456 -9.64 -64.76 10.00
C GLU A 456 -8.90 -65.75 9.07
N GLU A 457 -8.09 -65.27 8.12
CA GLU A 457 -7.29 -66.11 7.22
C GLU A 457 -5.89 -66.45 7.76
N SER A 458 -5.54 -66.00 8.97
CA SER A 458 -4.23 -66.28 9.57
C SER A 458 -4.35 -66.72 11.04
N SER A 459 -4.89 -67.92 11.26
CA SER A 459 -4.63 -68.64 12.52
C SER A 459 -4.41 -70.14 12.30
N THR A 460 -3.14 -70.57 12.41
CA THR A 460 -2.81 -71.92 12.86
C THR A 460 -1.64 -71.85 13.85
N ILE A 461 -1.95 -72.18 15.12
CA ILE A 461 -1.08 -72.75 16.18
C ILE A 461 -0.04 -71.77 16.77
N GLN A 462 -0.07 -71.38 18.05
CA GLN A 462 0.06 -72.24 19.24
C GLN A 462 -0.34 -71.50 20.54
N THR A 463 -0.94 -72.26 21.46
CA THR A 463 -1.43 -71.95 22.82
C THR A 463 -0.36 -71.72 23.88
N ILE A 464 -0.51 -70.72 24.77
CA ILE A 464 -0.17 -70.77 26.21
C ILE A 464 -1.18 -69.89 27.00
N GLU A 465 -1.71 -70.44 28.11
CA GLU A 465 -2.77 -69.90 28.97
C GLU A 465 -2.30 -68.98 30.13
N LYS A 466 -3.31 -68.29 30.72
CA LYS A 466 -3.45 -67.63 32.05
C LYS A 466 -2.91 -66.18 32.18
N ASP A 467 -3.62 -65.20 32.74
CA ASP A 467 -4.68 -65.22 33.77
C ASP A 467 -5.65 -64.02 33.67
N GLN A 468 -6.84 -64.18 34.25
CA GLN A 468 -7.89 -63.16 34.35
C GLN A 468 -7.76 -62.32 35.62
N THR A 469 -7.91 -60.99 35.51
CA THR A 469 -8.67 -60.18 36.49
C THR A 469 -9.28 -58.94 35.81
N LYS A 470 -10.59 -58.80 35.93
CA LYS A 470 -11.37 -57.62 35.57
C LYS A 470 -11.15 -56.50 36.60
N THR A 471 -10.96 -55.27 36.12
CA THR A 471 -11.53 -54.08 36.77
C THR A 471 -11.66 -52.94 35.76
N GLU A 472 -12.86 -52.36 35.73
CA GLU A 472 -13.26 -51.19 34.96
C GLU A 472 -12.56 -49.90 35.46
N ASN A 473 -12.60 -48.87 34.61
CA ASN A 473 -12.13 -47.49 34.77
C ASN A 473 -10.69 -47.22 34.29
N GLY A 474 -10.58 -46.61 33.10
CA GLY A 474 -9.33 -46.07 32.60
C GLY A 474 -9.51 -45.27 31.32
N ALA A 475 -9.31 -43.96 31.43
CA ALA A 475 -9.30 -42.96 30.38
C ALA A 475 -8.69 -43.43 29.04
N MET A 476 -9.33 -43.05 27.93
CA MET A 476 -8.72 -43.09 26.60
C MET A 476 -7.43 -42.27 26.61
N LYS A 477 -6.30 -42.95 26.42
CA LYS A 477 -5.04 -42.32 26.02
C LYS A 477 -5.24 -41.64 24.65
N PRO A 478 -4.69 -40.44 24.42
CA PRO A 478 -4.65 -39.89 23.08
C PRO A 478 -3.77 -40.80 22.23
N VAL A 479 -4.29 -41.19 21.07
CA VAL A 479 -3.49 -41.84 20.02
C VAL A 479 -2.37 -40.87 19.66
N GLU A 480 -1.14 -41.31 19.84
CA GLU A 480 0.07 -40.62 19.39
C GLU A 480 -0.09 -40.33 17.89
N ALA A 481 -0.20 -39.05 17.56
CA ALA A 481 -0.13 -38.58 16.20
C ALA A 481 1.29 -38.91 15.71
N GLU A 482 1.38 -39.82 14.73
CA GLU A 482 2.60 -39.98 13.95
C GLU A 482 2.97 -38.59 13.42
N SER A 483 4.08 -38.07 13.94
CA SER A 483 4.68 -36.82 13.53
C SER A 483 5.19 -36.98 12.10
N ASN A 484 4.34 -36.65 11.13
CA ASN A 484 4.83 -36.27 9.82
C ASN A 484 5.72 -35.04 10.05
N GLU A 485 7.01 -35.21 9.78
CA GLU A 485 7.94 -34.11 9.56
C GLU A 485 7.42 -33.30 8.37
N ASN A 486 6.45 -32.41 8.63
CA ASN A 486 6.02 -31.43 7.66
C ASN A 486 7.18 -30.45 7.50
N ILE A 487 7.94 -30.63 6.42
CA ILE A 487 8.83 -29.60 5.92
C ILE A 487 7.95 -28.37 5.73
N ASP A 488 8.10 -27.36 6.58
CA ASP A 488 7.47 -26.05 6.45
C ASP A 488 7.96 -25.42 5.14
N GLU A 489 7.34 -25.75 4.02
CA GLU A 489 7.63 -25.13 2.73
C GLU A 489 6.87 -23.80 2.65
N ASN A 490 7.60 -22.72 2.36
CA ASN A 490 7.00 -21.41 2.12
C ASN A 490 6.58 -21.32 0.65
N VAL A 491 5.35 -20.89 0.38
CA VAL A 491 4.83 -20.67 -0.97
C VAL A 491 4.84 -19.18 -1.28
N PHE A 492 5.26 -18.83 -2.49
CA PHE A 492 5.18 -17.45 -2.99
C PHE A 492 3.82 -17.17 -3.60
N LEU A 493 3.20 -16.09 -3.11
CA LEU A 493 1.97 -15.53 -3.62
C LEU A 493 2.27 -14.16 -4.25
N ALA A 494 1.62 -13.88 -5.37
CA ALA A 494 1.69 -12.61 -6.06
C ALA A 494 0.48 -11.75 -5.68
N PHE A 495 0.74 -10.56 -5.16
CA PHE A 495 -0.28 -9.57 -4.84
C PHE A 495 -0.67 -8.81 -6.10
N ALA A 496 -1.91 -9.00 -6.56
CA ALA A 496 -2.34 -8.52 -7.87
C ALA A 496 -3.77 -7.96 -7.87
N ARG A 497 -4.07 -7.16 -8.90
CA ARG A 497 -5.43 -6.69 -9.21
C ARG A 497 -5.81 -7.07 -10.63
N VAL A 498 -7.04 -7.58 -10.79
CA VAL A 498 -7.66 -7.83 -12.09
C VAL A 498 -8.35 -6.55 -12.55
N TYR A 499 -7.99 -6.01 -13.71
CA TYR A 499 -8.58 -4.79 -14.27
C TYR A 499 -9.68 -5.06 -15.29
N SER A 500 -9.53 -6.13 -16.09
CA SER A 500 -10.51 -6.55 -17.09
C SER A 500 -10.45 -8.07 -17.24
N GLY A 501 -11.58 -8.65 -17.65
CA GLY A 501 -11.77 -10.08 -17.87
C GLY A 501 -11.93 -10.89 -16.58
N ARG A 502 -12.11 -12.19 -16.75
CA ARG A 502 -12.25 -13.16 -15.66
C ARG A 502 -11.03 -14.06 -15.60
N LEU A 503 -10.33 -14.05 -14.47
CA LEU A 503 -9.19 -14.92 -14.23
C LEU A 503 -9.66 -16.27 -13.71
N LYS A 504 -9.32 -17.37 -14.40
CA LYS A 504 -9.71 -18.73 -14.00
C LYS A 504 -8.49 -19.60 -13.72
N ARG A 505 -8.64 -20.54 -12.77
CA ARG A 505 -7.64 -21.60 -12.54
C ARG A 505 -7.46 -22.47 -13.80
N GLY A 506 -6.21 -22.73 -14.17
CA GLY A 506 -5.84 -23.48 -15.38
C GLY A 506 -5.80 -22.65 -16.67
N GLN A 507 -6.13 -21.36 -16.62
CA GLN A 507 -6.07 -20.47 -17.79
C GLN A 507 -4.63 -20.18 -18.19
N GLN A 508 -4.37 -20.14 -19.50
CA GLN A 508 -3.09 -19.70 -20.06
C GLN A 508 -3.06 -18.18 -20.19
N ILE A 509 -2.01 -17.55 -19.65
CA ILE A 509 -1.79 -16.10 -19.70
C ILE A 509 -0.32 -15.80 -20.02
N PHE A 510 -0.06 -14.64 -20.61
CA PHE A 510 1.29 -14.15 -20.85
C PHE A 510 1.74 -13.26 -19.71
N VAL A 511 2.95 -13.50 -19.22
CA VAL A 511 3.65 -12.66 -18.26
C VAL A 511 4.56 -11.70 -19.03
N LEU A 512 4.22 -10.41 -18.94
CA LEU A 512 4.90 -9.33 -19.64
C LEU A 512 5.89 -8.67 -18.69
N SER A 513 7.17 -8.78 -19.02
CA SER A 513 8.25 -8.15 -18.26
C SER A 513 8.22 -6.62 -18.42
N PRO A 514 8.76 -5.84 -17.46
CA PRO A 514 8.81 -4.37 -17.54
C PRO A 514 9.54 -3.77 -18.77
N ARG A 515 10.25 -4.59 -19.54
CA ARG A 515 10.94 -4.21 -20.79
C ARG A 515 10.17 -4.63 -22.05
N HIS A 516 8.95 -5.12 -21.90
CA HIS A 516 8.12 -5.56 -23.01
C HIS A 516 7.70 -4.36 -23.86
N ASP A 517 7.98 -4.44 -25.16
CA ASP A 517 7.53 -3.45 -26.15
C ASP A 517 6.63 -4.16 -27.17
N PRO A 518 5.33 -3.83 -27.24
CA PRO A 518 4.39 -4.49 -28.15
C PRO A 518 4.73 -4.27 -29.62
N THR A 519 5.51 -3.23 -29.96
CA THR A 519 5.93 -2.94 -31.34
C THR A 519 6.78 -4.04 -31.99
N LEU A 520 7.43 -4.89 -31.19
CA LEU A 520 8.27 -5.98 -31.69
C LEU A 520 7.50 -7.16 -32.31
N PHE A 521 6.18 -7.18 -32.13
CA PHE A 521 5.29 -8.29 -32.50
C PHE A 521 4.40 -7.98 -33.71
N ILE A 522 4.48 -6.76 -34.26
CA ILE A 522 3.73 -6.35 -35.45
C ILE A 522 4.17 -7.20 -36.66
N GLY A 523 3.21 -7.79 -37.37
CA GLY A 523 3.44 -8.54 -38.62
C GLY A 523 4.07 -9.94 -38.45
N LYS A 524 4.17 -10.45 -37.21
CA LYS A 524 4.60 -11.84 -36.95
C LYS A 524 3.40 -12.74 -36.70
N ASP A 525 3.42 -13.96 -37.25
CA ASP A 525 2.42 -14.99 -36.96
C ASP A 525 2.53 -15.44 -35.51
N LEU A 526 1.57 -15.02 -34.68
CA LEU A 526 1.47 -15.33 -33.25
C LEU A 526 1.40 -16.84 -32.97
N SER A 527 0.93 -17.64 -33.93
CA SER A 527 0.82 -19.10 -33.86
C SER A 527 2.16 -19.85 -34.01
N GLN A 528 3.19 -19.21 -34.58
CA GLN A 528 4.54 -19.79 -34.74
C GLN A 528 5.53 -19.29 -33.68
N VAL A 529 5.10 -18.41 -32.78
CA VAL A 529 5.92 -17.90 -31.67
C VAL A 529 6.01 -18.98 -30.58
N SER A 530 6.78 -20.03 -30.87
CA SER A 530 7.18 -21.01 -29.85
C SER A 530 8.09 -20.34 -28.81
N ALA A 531 7.82 -20.65 -27.55
CA ALA A 531 8.33 -20.05 -26.30
C ALA A 531 9.87 -20.00 -26.10
N HIS A 532 10.69 -20.28 -27.12
CA HIS A 532 12.16 -20.24 -27.04
C HIS A 532 12.80 -19.18 -27.94
N SER A 533 12.07 -18.57 -28.87
CA SER A 533 12.70 -17.84 -29.98
C SER A 533 12.51 -16.33 -29.98
N ILE A 534 11.73 -15.73 -29.08
CA ILE A 534 11.50 -14.27 -29.12
C ILE A 534 11.54 -13.64 -27.72
N SER A 535 12.76 -13.24 -27.32
CA SER A 535 13.10 -12.28 -26.25
C SER A 535 12.76 -12.64 -24.80
N HIS A 536 13.68 -12.33 -23.88
CA HIS A 536 13.52 -12.47 -22.42
C HIS A 536 12.32 -11.70 -21.80
N SER A 537 11.47 -11.05 -22.61
CA SER A 537 10.41 -10.15 -22.15
C SER A 537 9.02 -10.77 -21.99
N VAL A 538 8.71 -11.88 -22.69
CA VAL A 538 7.37 -12.53 -22.63
C VAL A 538 7.53 -14.00 -22.24
N GLN A 539 6.73 -14.46 -21.27
CA GLN A 539 6.69 -15.86 -20.86
C GLN A 539 5.25 -16.34 -20.71
N GLU A 540 4.96 -17.58 -21.10
CA GLU A 540 3.66 -18.20 -20.87
C GLU A 540 3.57 -18.75 -19.44
N PHE A 541 2.41 -18.56 -18.82
CA PHE A 541 2.13 -19.08 -17.48
C PHE A 541 0.72 -19.67 -17.42
N ILE A 542 0.61 -20.84 -16.81
CA ILE A 542 -0.68 -21.47 -16.51
C ILE A 542 -1.05 -21.10 -15.09
N VAL A 543 -2.19 -20.43 -14.95
CA VAL A 543 -2.73 -19.99 -13.67
C VAL A 543 -2.97 -21.22 -12.78
N GLN A 544 -2.32 -21.24 -11.61
CA GLN A 544 -2.54 -22.29 -10.63
C GLN A 544 -3.61 -21.85 -9.63
N ASP A 545 -3.25 -21.75 -8.35
CA ASP A 545 -4.21 -21.45 -7.30
C ASP A 545 -4.40 -19.95 -7.14
N LEU A 546 -5.66 -19.55 -6.99
CA LEU A 546 -6.08 -18.17 -6.73
C LEU A 546 -6.59 -18.10 -5.30
N TYR A 547 -6.22 -17.04 -4.58
CA TYR A 547 -6.58 -16.86 -3.19
C TYR A 547 -7.19 -15.48 -2.95
N LEU A 548 -8.29 -15.47 -2.18
CA LEU A 548 -8.83 -14.29 -1.54
C LEU A 548 -8.17 -14.10 -0.18
N MET A 549 -7.64 -12.90 0.03
CA MET A 549 -6.91 -12.50 1.23
C MET A 549 -7.88 -12.01 2.31
N MET A 550 -7.87 -12.67 3.46
CA MET A 550 -8.66 -12.32 4.64
C MET A 550 -7.72 -12.01 5.81
N GLY A 551 -6.74 -11.14 5.59
CA GLY A 551 -5.68 -10.81 6.54
C GLY A 551 -4.70 -11.97 6.74
N ARG A 552 -4.86 -12.70 7.85
CA ARG A 552 -4.01 -13.87 8.15
C ARG A 552 -4.43 -15.12 7.39
N GLU A 553 -5.59 -15.16 6.75
CA GLU A 553 -6.09 -16.39 6.11
C GLU A 553 -6.23 -16.21 4.60
N PHE A 554 -6.00 -17.29 3.85
CA PHE A 554 -6.12 -17.32 2.39
C PHE A 554 -7.18 -18.33 1.97
N THR A 555 -8.28 -17.84 1.42
CA THR A 555 -9.40 -18.68 0.95
C THR A 555 -9.23 -18.97 -0.54
N LEU A 556 -9.31 -20.25 -0.93
CA LEU A 556 -9.13 -20.67 -2.31
C LEU A 556 -10.31 -20.21 -3.17
N LEU A 557 -10.02 -19.66 -4.35
CA LEU A 557 -11.00 -19.27 -5.36
C LEU A 557 -10.74 -20.02 -6.67
N ASP A 558 -11.81 -20.38 -7.38
CA ASP A 558 -11.71 -20.98 -8.72
C ASP A 558 -11.59 -19.92 -9.82
N GLN A 559 -12.24 -18.77 -9.61
CA GLN A 559 -12.29 -17.66 -10.55
C GLN A 559 -12.32 -16.31 -9.83
N VAL A 560 -11.77 -15.28 -10.46
CA VAL A 560 -11.80 -13.90 -9.96
C VAL A 560 -12.28 -12.95 -11.07
N PRO A 561 -13.39 -12.22 -10.84
CA PRO A 561 -13.89 -11.21 -11.78
C PRO A 561 -13.10 -9.90 -11.72
N ALA A 562 -13.28 -9.06 -12.74
CA ALA A 562 -12.59 -7.78 -12.87
C ALA A 562 -12.91 -6.83 -11.69
N GLY A 563 -11.95 -5.96 -11.37
CA GLY A 563 -12.05 -4.98 -10.29
C GLY A 563 -11.59 -5.48 -8.93
N ASN A 564 -11.32 -6.78 -8.76
CA ASN A 564 -10.92 -7.38 -7.50
C ASN A 564 -9.41 -7.51 -7.31
N ILE A 565 -9.02 -7.60 -6.04
CA ILE A 565 -7.65 -7.88 -5.61
C ILE A 565 -7.54 -9.38 -5.32
N VAL A 566 -6.46 -10.01 -5.79
CA VAL A 566 -6.24 -11.46 -5.72
C VAL A 566 -4.78 -11.78 -5.37
N ALA A 567 -4.59 -12.90 -4.69
CA ALA A 567 -3.28 -13.53 -4.53
C ALA A 567 -3.13 -14.72 -5.50
N ILE A 568 -2.12 -14.68 -6.37
CA ILE A 568 -1.88 -15.73 -7.38
C ILE A 568 -0.65 -16.56 -6.97
N ALA A 569 -0.76 -17.88 -6.92
CA ALA A 569 0.33 -18.75 -6.50
C ALA A 569 1.34 -19.07 -7.61
N LYS A 570 2.59 -19.36 -7.21
CA LYS A 570 3.69 -19.91 -8.03
C LYS A 570 4.13 -19.07 -9.23
N LEU A 571 3.99 -17.75 -9.13
CA LEU A 571 4.51 -16.79 -10.10
C LEU A 571 6.00 -16.43 -9.87
N ASP A 572 6.65 -17.03 -8.88
CA ASP A 572 8.00 -16.70 -8.43
C ASP A 572 9.10 -17.05 -9.44
N SER A 573 8.88 -18.05 -10.29
CA SER A 573 9.84 -18.44 -11.33
C SER A 573 9.93 -17.41 -12.46
N VAL A 574 8.82 -16.72 -12.75
CA VAL A 574 8.66 -15.85 -13.91
C VAL A 574 8.76 -14.36 -13.54
N VAL A 575 8.17 -13.96 -12.41
CA VAL A 575 8.11 -12.55 -11.99
C VAL A 575 9.33 -12.20 -11.15
N LEU A 576 9.98 -11.07 -11.48
CA LEU A 576 11.09 -10.53 -10.70
C LEU A 576 10.61 -9.68 -9.52
N LYS A 577 10.01 -8.51 -9.79
CA LYS A 577 9.52 -7.58 -8.75
C LYS A 577 8.04 -7.26 -8.96
N SER A 578 7.73 -6.76 -10.16
CA SER A 578 6.38 -6.53 -10.66
C SER A 578 6.27 -7.07 -12.08
N ALA A 579 5.03 -7.33 -12.51
CA ALA A 579 4.73 -7.78 -13.87
C ALA A 579 3.31 -7.41 -14.27
N THR A 580 3.08 -7.27 -15.56
CA THR A 580 1.73 -7.20 -16.13
C THR A 580 1.41 -8.58 -16.71
N LEU A 581 0.24 -9.12 -16.39
CA LEU A 581 -0.24 -10.37 -16.99
C LEU A 581 -1.37 -10.03 -17.94
N SER A 582 -1.37 -10.62 -19.13
CA SER A 582 -2.48 -10.48 -20.06
C SER A 582 -2.66 -11.69 -20.95
N THR A 583 -3.90 -11.93 -21.39
CA THR A 583 -4.15 -12.86 -22.51
C THR A 583 -3.74 -12.26 -23.86
N ASN A 584 -3.61 -10.94 -23.95
CA ASN A 584 -3.21 -10.24 -25.18
C ASN A 584 -1.75 -9.77 -25.09
N ILE A 585 -0.92 -10.20 -26.05
CA ILE A 585 0.50 -9.85 -26.14
C ILE A 585 0.71 -8.36 -26.47
N PHE A 586 -0.27 -7.71 -27.12
CA PHE A 586 -0.24 -6.27 -27.43
C PHE A 586 -0.48 -5.38 -26.22
N CYS A 587 -0.74 -5.95 -25.03
CA CYS A 587 -0.77 -5.20 -23.79
C CYS A 587 0.64 -4.65 -23.48
N PRO A 588 0.79 -3.34 -23.19
CA PRO A 588 2.07 -2.80 -22.79
C PRO A 588 2.38 -3.24 -21.35
N SER A 589 3.66 -3.42 -21.03
CA SER A 589 4.02 -3.59 -19.62
C SER A 589 3.67 -2.32 -18.86
N PHE A 590 3.00 -2.47 -17.72
CA PHE A 590 2.63 -1.31 -16.93
C PHE A 590 3.87 -0.63 -16.39
N THR A 591 3.77 0.69 -16.25
CA THR A 591 4.87 1.52 -15.73
C THR A 591 5.38 0.97 -14.40
N GLY A 592 6.70 0.91 -14.26
CA GLY A 592 7.33 0.52 -13.01
C GLY A 592 6.90 1.44 -11.86
N LEU A 593 6.86 0.92 -10.64
CA LEU A 593 6.51 1.70 -9.45
C LEU A 593 7.53 2.84 -9.26
N HIS A 594 7.03 4.04 -8.99
CA HIS A 594 7.87 5.15 -8.55
C HIS A 594 8.11 5.03 -7.05
N PHE A 595 9.33 4.66 -6.67
CA PHE A 595 9.75 4.69 -5.28
C PHE A 595 10.30 6.08 -4.95
N GLU A 596 9.74 6.73 -3.92
CA GLU A 596 10.27 8.00 -3.43
C GLU A 596 11.62 7.83 -2.73
N ALA A 597 11.83 6.67 -2.08
CA ALA A 597 13.09 6.30 -1.46
C ALA A 597 13.93 5.44 -2.40
N SER A 598 15.22 5.75 -2.52
CA SER A 598 16.22 4.84 -3.09
C SER A 598 16.87 4.00 -1.97
N PRO A 599 17.35 2.77 -2.24
CA PRO A 599 18.10 2.01 -1.26
C PRO A 599 19.45 2.68 -0.96
N ILE A 600 19.62 3.19 0.26
CA ILE A 600 20.80 3.98 0.68
C ILE A 600 21.73 3.12 1.55
N VAL A 601 21.19 2.32 2.47
CA VAL A 601 22.00 1.57 3.44
C VAL A 601 22.51 0.29 2.78
N ARG A 602 23.82 0.06 2.81
CA ARG A 602 24.46 -1.14 2.23
C ARG A 602 25.21 -1.93 3.27
N VAL A 603 25.10 -3.25 3.17
CA VAL A 603 25.79 -4.18 4.08
C VAL A 603 26.33 -5.38 3.33
N ALA A 604 27.54 -5.82 3.67
CA ALA A 604 28.09 -7.08 3.20
C ALA A 604 27.55 -8.24 4.06
N ILE A 605 27.07 -9.29 3.41
CA ILE A 605 26.49 -10.48 4.04
C ILE A 605 27.31 -11.71 3.66
N GLU A 606 27.68 -12.48 4.68
CA GLU A 606 28.38 -13.75 4.54
C GLU A 606 27.70 -14.80 5.40
N PRO A 607 27.63 -16.07 4.96
CA PRO A 607 27.12 -17.13 5.83
C PRO A 607 28.17 -17.46 6.90
N LYS A 608 27.75 -17.81 8.12
CA LYS A 608 28.70 -18.29 9.14
C LYS A 608 29.44 -19.53 8.68
N ASN A 609 28.76 -20.41 7.94
CA ASN A 609 29.34 -21.58 7.33
C ASN A 609 29.50 -21.39 5.81
N PRO A 610 30.74 -21.34 5.27
CA PRO A 610 31.01 -21.18 3.84
C PRO A 610 30.35 -22.25 2.95
N ALA A 611 30.09 -23.46 3.48
CA ALA A 611 29.41 -24.51 2.72
C ALA A 611 27.97 -24.12 2.31
N GLN A 612 27.34 -23.22 3.05
CA GLN A 612 25.95 -22.78 2.83
C GLN A 612 25.84 -21.60 1.86
N MET A 613 26.92 -21.23 1.15
CA MET A 613 26.91 -20.09 0.22
C MET A 613 25.85 -20.20 -0.88
N LYS A 614 25.55 -21.42 -1.34
CA LYS A 614 24.49 -21.65 -2.34
C LYS A 614 23.09 -21.33 -1.78
N GLN A 615 22.85 -21.66 -0.50
CA GLN A 615 21.59 -21.37 0.18
C GLN A 615 21.44 -19.86 0.41
N LEU A 616 22.52 -19.16 0.83
CA LEU A 616 22.53 -17.71 0.93
C LEU A 616 22.17 -17.05 -0.41
N ARG A 617 22.85 -17.47 -1.49
CA ARG A 617 22.58 -16.95 -2.85
C ARG A 617 21.13 -17.17 -3.26
N HIS A 618 20.56 -18.34 -2.96
CA HIS A 618 19.16 -18.63 -3.25
C HIS A 618 18.23 -17.75 -2.42
N GLY A 619 18.44 -17.66 -1.10
CA GLY A 619 17.64 -16.82 -0.21
C GLY A 619 17.70 -15.33 -0.56
N MET A 620 18.87 -14.81 -0.95
CA MET A 620 19.01 -13.43 -1.41
C MET A 620 18.23 -13.15 -2.71
N ARG A 621 18.15 -14.12 -3.62
CA ARG A 621 17.32 -13.99 -4.83
C ARG A 621 15.84 -13.96 -4.49
N LEU A 622 15.40 -14.78 -3.54
CA LEU A 622 14.03 -14.78 -3.05
C LEU A 622 13.67 -13.46 -2.34
N LEU A 623 14.58 -12.95 -1.50
CA LEU A 623 14.40 -11.66 -0.83
C LEU A 623 14.28 -10.50 -1.83
N ASN A 624 15.14 -10.45 -2.85
CA ASN A 624 15.07 -9.44 -3.91
C ASN A 624 13.79 -9.51 -4.77
N ARG A 625 13.09 -10.64 -4.74
CA ARG A 625 11.78 -10.81 -5.39
C ARG A 625 10.63 -10.38 -4.49
N ALA A 626 10.73 -10.68 -3.20
CA ALA A 626 9.69 -10.37 -2.23
C ALA A 626 9.63 -8.89 -1.86
N ASP A 627 10.79 -8.24 -1.72
CA ASP A 627 10.86 -6.82 -1.41
C ASP A 627 11.18 -5.98 -2.66
N PRO A 628 10.31 -5.03 -3.05
CA PRO A 628 10.52 -4.22 -4.24
C PRO A 628 11.78 -3.34 -4.19
N LEU A 629 12.21 -2.90 -3.00
CA LEU A 629 13.28 -1.91 -2.84
C LEU A 629 14.65 -2.55 -2.56
N VAL A 630 14.67 -3.78 -2.06
CA VAL A 630 15.92 -4.50 -1.83
C VAL A 630 16.70 -4.66 -3.13
N GLU A 631 18.00 -4.45 -3.06
CA GLU A 631 18.94 -4.78 -4.13
C GLU A 631 20.04 -5.70 -3.61
N CYS A 632 20.15 -6.88 -4.22
CA CYS A 632 21.19 -7.85 -3.93
C CYS A 632 22.24 -7.80 -5.05
N ALA A 633 23.47 -7.38 -4.73
CA ALA A 633 24.57 -7.29 -5.69
C ALA A 633 25.76 -8.16 -5.25
N LEU A 634 26.49 -8.72 -6.21
CA LEU A 634 27.79 -9.34 -5.97
C LEU A 634 28.87 -8.32 -6.36
N LYS A 635 29.75 -7.97 -5.43
CA LYS A 635 30.93 -7.16 -5.75
C LYS A 635 31.98 -8.01 -6.49
N ASP A 636 32.86 -7.34 -7.21
CA ASP A 636 34.03 -7.96 -7.84
C ASP A 636 34.97 -8.65 -6.80
N THR A 637 34.92 -8.20 -5.54
CA THR A 637 35.63 -8.83 -4.41
C THR A 637 35.06 -10.18 -4.00
N GLY A 638 33.90 -10.57 -4.52
CA GLY A 638 33.18 -11.80 -4.16
C GLY A 638 32.21 -11.64 -2.98
N GLU A 639 32.14 -10.45 -2.38
CA GLU A 639 31.21 -10.12 -1.29
C GLU A 639 29.79 -9.90 -1.81
N TYR A 640 28.80 -10.48 -1.13
CA TYR A 640 27.39 -10.20 -1.39
C TYR A 640 26.95 -8.96 -0.62
N ILE A 641 26.40 -7.99 -1.33
CA ILE A 641 25.86 -6.75 -0.76
C ILE A 641 24.35 -6.77 -0.81
N LEU A 642 23.77 -6.45 0.34
CA LEU A 642 22.36 -6.12 0.49
C LEU A 642 22.23 -4.60 0.62
N SER A 643 21.41 -4.00 -0.24
CA SER A 643 21.04 -2.58 -0.15
C SER A 643 19.57 -2.44 0.25
N THR A 644 19.28 -1.59 1.24
CA THR A 644 17.94 -1.36 1.79
C THR A 644 17.64 0.13 1.98
N ALA A 645 16.38 0.50 2.28
CA ALA A 645 15.98 1.89 2.49
C ALA A 645 16.71 2.56 3.66
N GLY A 646 16.73 1.85 4.79
CA GLY A 646 17.10 2.37 6.10
C GLY A 646 17.40 1.23 7.06
N GLU A 647 17.66 1.58 8.32
CA GLU A 647 18.09 0.65 9.38
C GLU A 647 16.99 -0.34 9.78
N VAL A 648 15.75 0.13 9.94
CA VAL A 648 14.62 -0.71 10.35
C VAL A 648 14.32 -1.74 9.26
N HIS A 649 14.37 -1.32 8.01
CA HIS A 649 14.21 -2.20 6.86
C HIS A 649 15.39 -3.17 6.68
N LEU A 650 16.63 -2.73 6.93
CA LEU A 650 17.80 -3.62 6.93
C LEU A 650 17.63 -4.77 7.93
N GLN A 651 17.26 -4.45 9.18
CA GLN A 651 17.08 -5.46 10.21
C GLN A 651 16.00 -6.47 9.84
N ARG A 652 14.87 -6.00 9.30
CA ARG A 652 13.82 -6.89 8.79
C ARG A 652 14.33 -7.81 7.68
N CYS A 653 15.09 -7.28 6.72
CA CYS A 653 15.64 -8.09 5.63
C CYS A 653 16.59 -9.18 6.12
N ILE A 654 17.40 -8.87 7.13
CA ILE A 654 18.30 -9.82 7.78
C ILE A 654 17.49 -10.91 8.49
N ASP A 655 16.46 -10.55 9.23
CA ASP A 655 15.57 -11.48 9.91
C ASP A 655 14.84 -12.39 8.90
N ASP A 656 14.29 -11.81 7.83
CA ASP A 656 13.59 -12.54 6.77
C ASP A 656 14.57 -13.51 6.04
N LEU A 657 15.81 -13.09 5.78
CA LEU A 657 16.83 -13.94 5.16
C LEU A 657 17.23 -15.10 6.08
N THR A 658 17.41 -14.83 7.38
CA THR A 658 17.83 -15.80 8.40
C THR A 658 16.73 -16.80 8.74
N LYS A 659 15.47 -16.36 8.84
CA LYS A 659 14.35 -17.19 9.32
C LYS A 659 13.50 -17.80 8.20
N ILE A 660 13.27 -17.06 7.11
CA ILE A 660 12.25 -17.42 6.11
C ILE A 660 12.90 -17.99 4.84
N TYR A 661 13.84 -17.25 4.25
CA TYR A 661 14.33 -17.53 2.90
C TYR A 661 15.56 -18.44 2.86
N ALA A 662 16.66 -18.05 3.51
CA ALA A 662 17.90 -18.83 3.50
C ALA A 662 17.94 -19.87 4.63
N ARG A 663 17.29 -19.60 5.78
CA ARG A 663 17.25 -20.49 6.96
C ARG A 663 18.66 -20.87 7.47
N ILE A 664 19.56 -19.90 7.43
CA ILE A 664 20.95 -20.05 7.85
C ILE A 664 21.36 -18.87 8.72
N GLU A 665 22.36 -19.08 9.56
CA GLU A 665 22.98 -17.99 10.30
C GLU A 665 23.95 -17.22 9.40
N ILE A 666 23.83 -15.89 9.43
CA ILE A 666 24.64 -14.97 8.62
C ILE A 666 25.44 -14.02 9.51
N ASN A 667 26.62 -13.65 9.02
CA ASN A 667 27.43 -12.56 9.51
C ASN A 667 27.15 -11.33 8.64
N VAL A 668 26.99 -10.19 9.30
CA VAL A 668 26.54 -8.94 8.70
C VAL A 668 27.58 -7.87 9.05
N SER A 669 28.12 -7.18 8.04
CA SER A 669 29.08 -6.10 8.27
C SER A 669 28.41 -4.86 8.88
N ALA A 670 29.21 -3.89 9.30
CA ALA A 670 28.66 -2.57 9.65
C ALA A 670 27.93 -1.95 8.44
N PRO A 671 26.84 -1.20 8.66
CA PRO A 671 26.14 -0.50 7.59
C PRO A 671 27.00 0.63 7.01
N ILE A 672 27.08 0.66 5.68
CA ILE A 672 27.85 1.64 4.93
C ILE A 672 26.89 2.41 4.03
N ILE A 673 27.05 3.73 4.01
CA ILE A 673 26.35 4.61 3.08
C ILE A 673 27.29 4.85 1.89
N PRO A 674 26.88 4.56 0.64
CA PRO A 674 27.71 4.84 -0.52
C PRO A 674 27.78 6.35 -0.74
N PHE A 675 28.97 6.93 -0.56
CA PHE A 675 29.21 8.31 -0.93
C PHE A 675 29.24 8.45 -2.46
N ARG A 676 28.72 9.58 -2.97
CA ARG A 676 28.93 10.00 -4.35
C ARG A 676 30.07 11.01 -4.36
N GLU A 677 31.02 10.82 -5.25
CA GLU A 677 32.15 11.74 -5.44
C GLU A 677 31.79 12.77 -6.51
N THR A 678 32.10 14.04 -6.26
CA THR A 678 31.91 15.14 -7.21
C THR A 678 33.20 15.93 -7.32
N ILE A 679 33.58 16.30 -8.55
CA ILE A 679 34.74 17.16 -8.80
C ILE A 679 34.30 18.61 -8.69
N ILE A 680 34.90 19.35 -7.76
CA ILE A 680 34.65 20.78 -7.53
C ILE A 680 35.92 21.55 -7.93
N PRO A 681 35.82 22.66 -8.67
CA PRO A 681 36.96 23.54 -8.89
C PRO A 681 37.47 24.07 -7.54
N PRO A 682 38.79 24.30 -7.40
CA PRO A 682 39.32 24.83 -6.16
C PRO A 682 38.62 26.15 -5.78
N PRO A 683 38.26 26.35 -4.50
CA PRO A 683 37.59 27.56 -4.07
C PRO A 683 38.46 28.79 -4.36
N LYS A 684 37.85 29.86 -4.87
CA LYS A 684 38.54 31.13 -5.16
C LYS A 684 38.74 32.00 -3.91
N VAL A 685 38.12 31.63 -2.80
CA VAL A 685 38.07 32.41 -1.56
C VAL A 685 38.16 31.45 -0.38
N ASP A 686 38.98 31.76 0.61
CA ASP A 686 39.15 30.92 1.81
C ASP A 686 38.00 31.14 2.83
N PHE A 687 37.88 30.30 3.87
CA PHE A 687 36.84 30.41 4.92
C PHE A 687 36.85 31.74 5.70
N LEU A 688 37.89 32.55 5.51
CA LEU A 688 38.06 33.90 6.07
C LEU A 688 37.69 35.02 5.08
N ASN A 689 37.06 34.70 3.94
CA ASN A 689 36.70 35.64 2.86
C ASN A 689 37.90 36.38 2.21
N GLU A 690 39.10 35.83 2.30
CA GLU A 690 40.26 36.32 1.54
C GLU A 690 40.28 35.71 0.13
N SER A 691 40.46 36.56 -0.88
CA SER A 691 40.58 36.12 -2.28
C SER A 691 41.87 35.31 -2.48
N LEU A 692 41.74 34.01 -2.74
CA LEU A 692 42.85 33.08 -3.02
C LEU A 692 43.50 33.30 -4.40
N ALA A 693 43.05 34.30 -5.16
CA ALA A 693 43.56 34.63 -6.49
C ALA A 693 45.09 34.85 -6.53
N ASN A 694 45.70 35.22 -5.40
CA ASN A 694 47.14 35.46 -5.29
C ASN A 694 47.90 34.41 -4.46
N GLN A 695 47.24 33.34 -3.96
CA GLN A 695 47.88 32.28 -3.15
C GLN A 695 47.88 30.91 -3.85
N GLN A 696 48.16 30.88 -5.15
CA GLN A 696 48.46 29.64 -5.89
C GLN A 696 49.68 28.85 -5.34
N GLN A 697 50.34 29.32 -4.27
CA GLN A 697 51.52 28.66 -3.69
C GLN A 697 51.31 27.96 -2.35
N GLN A 698 50.16 28.09 -1.66
CA GLN A 698 50.02 27.58 -0.27
C GLN A 698 49.06 26.42 -0.02
N PHE A 699 48.28 25.93 -1.00
CA PHE A 699 47.67 24.59 -0.93
C PHE A 699 48.69 23.46 -1.26
N LYS A 700 49.91 23.58 -0.73
CA LYS A 700 51.00 22.59 -0.79
C LYS A 700 51.21 21.85 0.53
N SER A 701 50.19 21.75 1.37
CA SER A 701 50.21 20.92 2.59
C SER A 701 48.78 20.43 2.83
N ASN A 702 48.39 19.19 2.52
CA ASN A 702 49.11 17.95 2.76
C ASN A 702 48.78 16.88 1.69
N LYS A 703 49.83 16.21 1.18
CA LYS A 703 49.83 14.95 0.40
C LYS A 703 49.52 14.94 -1.11
N LEU A 704 49.88 15.97 -1.87
CA LEU A 704 50.21 15.80 -3.30
C LEU A 704 51.60 16.40 -3.62
N THR A 705 52.63 15.82 -3.01
CA THR A 705 54.04 16.05 -3.34
C THR A 705 54.61 14.87 -4.13
N LYS A 706 53.97 14.54 -5.26
CA LYS A 706 54.60 13.80 -6.35
C LYS A 706 54.26 14.53 -7.65
N GLU A 707 55.24 14.59 -8.55
CA GLU A 707 55.21 15.26 -9.85
C GLU A 707 53.81 15.24 -10.49
N ARG A 708 53.35 16.38 -11.03
CA ARG A 708 52.12 16.43 -11.82
C ARG A 708 52.20 15.31 -12.86
N PRO A 709 51.24 14.36 -12.87
CA PRO A 709 51.32 13.25 -13.78
C PRO A 709 51.34 13.76 -15.24
N PRO A 710 52.10 13.13 -16.15
CA PRO A 710 52.26 13.59 -17.54
C PRO A 710 50.95 13.71 -18.31
N TRP A 711 49.91 13.00 -17.86
CA TRP A 711 48.58 12.95 -18.44
C TRP A 711 47.66 14.09 -17.95
N LEU A 712 48.07 14.93 -17.00
CA LEU A 712 47.28 16.07 -16.50
C LEU A 712 47.80 17.38 -17.10
N LEU A 713 47.09 17.90 -18.11
CA LEU A 713 47.45 19.13 -18.83
C LEU A 713 47.09 20.38 -18.04
N GLU A 714 45.83 20.46 -17.61
CA GLU A 714 45.24 21.57 -16.84
C GLU A 714 44.41 20.99 -15.69
N ASP A 715 44.07 21.80 -14.68
CA ASP A 715 43.22 21.36 -13.58
C ASP A 715 41.86 20.86 -14.12
N GLY A 716 41.60 19.56 -13.98
CA GLY A 716 40.39 18.90 -14.48
C GLY A 716 40.45 18.43 -15.95
N LEU A 717 41.55 18.63 -16.69
CA LEU A 717 41.76 18.15 -18.07
C LEU A 717 42.85 17.08 -18.14
N VAL A 718 42.45 15.85 -18.49
CA VAL A 718 43.32 14.68 -18.60
C VAL A 718 43.45 14.25 -20.06
N GLU A 719 44.67 13.96 -20.53
CA GLU A 719 44.95 13.40 -21.84
C GLU A 719 45.53 11.99 -21.74
N LEU A 720 44.93 11.05 -22.47
CA LEU A 720 45.32 9.65 -22.52
C LEU A 720 45.49 9.22 -23.97
N SER A 721 46.59 8.55 -24.28
CA SER A 721 46.81 7.93 -25.60
C SER A 721 46.70 6.41 -25.50
N THR A 722 46.20 5.77 -26.56
CA THR A 722 46.22 4.31 -26.68
C THR A 722 47.66 3.79 -26.70
N GLN A 723 47.87 2.53 -26.31
CA GLN A 723 49.22 1.93 -26.25
C GLN A 723 49.96 1.98 -27.60
N ASN A 724 49.21 1.90 -28.71
CA ASN A 724 49.74 2.01 -30.08
C ASN A 724 49.83 3.46 -30.60
N ARG A 725 49.50 4.48 -29.78
CA ARG A 725 49.45 5.92 -30.11
C ARG A 725 48.62 6.28 -31.34
N GLN A 726 47.70 5.40 -31.75
CA GLN A 726 46.82 5.67 -32.89
C GLN A 726 45.62 6.55 -32.51
N CYS A 727 45.26 6.62 -31.23
CA CYS A 727 44.19 7.48 -30.74
C CYS A 727 44.61 8.18 -29.45
N THR A 728 44.30 9.47 -29.35
CA THR A 728 44.49 10.28 -28.15
C THR A 728 43.14 10.85 -27.73
N PHE A 729 42.80 10.73 -26.45
CA PHE A 729 41.56 11.20 -25.86
C PHE A 729 41.86 12.26 -24.82
N GLN A 730 41.14 13.38 -24.86
CA GLN A 730 41.17 14.41 -23.82
C GLN A 730 39.83 14.40 -23.09
N ILE A 731 39.86 14.36 -21.76
CA ILE A 731 38.68 14.30 -20.89
C ILE A 731 38.74 15.47 -19.93
N ARG A 732 37.69 16.30 -19.93
CA ARG A 732 37.50 17.38 -18.96
C ARG A 732 36.32 17.07 -18.05
N ALA A 733 36.52 17.13 -16.74
CA ALA A 733 35.45 16.98 -15.76
C ALA A 733 35.08 18.34 -15.15
N VAL A 734 33.79 18.69 -15.19
CA VAL A 734 33.26 19.97 -14.70
C VAL A 734 32.03 19.67 -13.82
N PRO A 735 31.83 20.35 -12.67
CA PRO A 735 30.62 20.19 -11.89
C PRO A 735 29.41 20.67 -12.68
N LEU A 736 28.34 19.87 -12.65
CA LEU A 736 27.05 20.29 -13.17
C LEU A 736 26.34 21.19 -12.14
N PRO A 737 25.64 22.26 -12.56
CA PRO A 737 24.78 23.01 -11.66
C PRO A 737 23.73 22.10 -11.01
N ASP A 738 23.39 22.39 -9.75
CA ASP A 738 22.44 21.58 -8.96
C ASP A 738 21.07 21.46 -9.63
N SER A 739 20.58 22.53 -10.27
CA SER A 739 19.32 22.52 -11.00
C SER A 739 19.31 21.53 -12.15
N VAL A 740 20.41 21.45 -12.91
CA VAL A 740 20.57 20.48 -14.01
C VAL A 740 20.68 19.07 -13.46
N THR A 741 21.47 18.88 -12.40
CA THR A 741 21.62 17.56 -11.75
C THR A 741 20.29 17.01 -11.25
N ARG A 742 19.48 17.84 -10.57
CA ARG A 742 18.14 17.46 -10.11
C ARG A 742 17.23 17.08 -11.28
N LEU A 743 17.21 17.89 -12.33
CA LEU A 743 16.42 17.62 -13.53
C LEU A 743 16.82 16.31 -14.21
N LEU A 744 18.11 15.99 -14.28
CA LEU A 744 18.60 14.73 -14.83
C LEU A 744 18.25 13.53 -13.94
N ASP A 745 18.34 13.68 -12.61
CA ASP A 745 17.97 12.63 -11.67
C ASP A 745 16.47 12.31 -11.73
N GLU A 746 15.62 13.35 -11.80
CA GLU A 746 14.16 13.22 -11.94
C GLU A 746 13.75 12.51 -13.25
N ASN A 747 14.52 12.72 -14.34
CA ASN A 747 14.21 12.20 -15.67
C ASN A 747 15.14 11.06 -16.12
N SER A 748 15.76 10.36 -15.16
CA SER A 748 16.70 9.26 -15.44
C SER A 748 16.12 8.13 -16.31
N SER A 749 14.83 7.85 -16.21
CA SER A 749 14.14 6.87 -17.05
C SER A 749 14.08 7.28 -18.53
N ILE A 750 13.87 8.57 -18.80
CA ILE A 750 13.85 9.13 -20.16
C ILE A 750 15.25 9.07 -20.76
N LEU A 751 16.28 9.41 -19.97
CA LEU A 751 17.68 9.32 -20.41
C LEU A 751 18.06 7.88 -20.83
N ALA A 752 17.63 6.88 -20.07
CA ALA A 752 17.86 5.48 -20.42
C ALA A 752 17.16 5.07 -21.73
N VAL A 753 15.98 5.63 -22.01
CA VAL A 753 15.27 5.40 -23.29
C VAL A 753 15.99 6.08 -24.45
N ILE A 754 16.45 7.33 -24.26
CA ILE A 754 17.23 8.07 -25.26
C ILE A 754 18.52 7.33 -25.59
N GLU A 755 19.24 6.85 -24.57
CA GLU A 755 20.47 6.07 -24.75
C GLU A 755 20.21 4.79 -25.56
N GLN A 756 19.12 4.06 -25.28
CA GLN A 756 18.74 2.88 -26.06
C GLN A 756 18.35 3.20 -27.51
N ALA A 757 17.72 4.35 -27.74
CA ALA A 757 17.38 4.83 -29.08
C ALA A 757 18.65 5.21 -29.87
N GLN A 758 19.58 5.95 -29.26
CA GLN A 758 20.85 6.32 -29.87
C GLN A 758 21.72 5.10 -30.19
N ILE A 759 21.81 4.12 -29.30
CA ILE A 759 22.54 2.86 -29.56
C ILE A 759 21.96 2.09 -30.77
N ARG A 760 20.67 2.23 -31.07
CA ARG A 760 20.05 1.63 -32.28
C ARG A 760 20.44 2.37 -33.56
N ASP A 761 20.59 3.69 -33.52
CA ASP A 761 20.96 4.52 -34.67
C ASP A 761 22.48 4.55 -34.93
N ASP A 762 23.31 4.58 -33.89
CA ASP A 762 24.78 4.66 -33.96
C ASP A 762 25.43 3.39 -34.54
N ARG A 763 24.69 2.29 -34.70
CA ARG A 763 25.16 1.12 -35.45
C ARG A 763 25.36 1.40 -36.95
N LYS A 764 24.95 2.56 -37.47
CA LYS A 764 25.05 2.91 -38.89
C LYS A 764 26.19 3.88 -39.24
N ASP A 765 26.64 4.74 -38.34
CA ASP A 765 27.62 5.80 -38.68
C ASP A 765 28.72 5.95 -37.61
N PHE A 766 29.80 5.17 -37.74
CA PHE A 766 30.97 5.23 -36.85
C PHE A 766 32.08 6.18 -37.34
N SER A 767 31.75 7.22 -38.11
CA SER A 767 32.75 8.17 -38.59
C SER A 767 32.42 9.61 -38.22
N LYS A 768 33.10 10.09 -37.18
CA LYS A 768 33.23 11.49 -36.71
C LYS A 768 32.06 12.02 -35.87
N SER A 769 32.21 11.93 -34.55
CA SER A 769 31.43 12.73 -33.60
C SER A 769 32.27 13.01 -32.35
N CYS A 770 32.39 14.31 -32.01
CA CYS A 770 32.69 14.72 -30.64
C CYS A 770 31.48 14.34 -29.79
N ALA A 771 31.55 13.18 -29.15
CA ALA A 771 30.51 12.74 -28.23
C ALA A 771 30.75 13.38 -26.86
N VAL A 772 29.86 14.28 -26.45
CA VAL A 772 29.73 14.69 -25.05
C VAL A 772 29.08 13.52 -24.32
N PHE A 773 29.90 12.64 -23.75
CA PHE A 773 29.39 11.55 -22.93
C PHE A 773 29.04 12.08 -21.54
N PHE A 774 27.77 12.00 -21.17
CA PHE A 774 27.33 12.18 -19.79
C PHE A 774 27.70 10.92 -18.99
N TYR A 775 28.96 10.80 -18.58
CA TYR A 775 29.36 9.71 -17.71
C TYR A 775 28.86 9.96 -16.29
N ARG A 776 27.89 9.14 -15.85
CA ARG A 776 27.70 8.87 -14.44
C ARG A 776 28.85 7.97 -13.99
N VAL A 777 29.92 8.58 -13.47
CA VAL A 777 31.06 7.81 -12.95
C VAL A 777 30.59 7.02 -11.71
N LYS A 778 30.21 5.75 -11.90
CA LYS A 778 30.17 4.77 -10.80
C LYS A 778 31.60 4.26 -10.63
N THR A 779 32.39 4.93 -9.79
CA THR A 779 33.71 4.42 -9.40
C THR A 779 33.53 3.21 -8.48
N SER A 780 33.75 2.01 -9.02
CA SER A 780 34.01 0.78 -8.26
C SER A 780 35.52 0.50 -8.24
N ARG A 781 36.33 1.45 -7.79
CA ARG A 781 37.76 1.24 -7.54
C ARG A 781 38.20 2.13 -6.38
N TRP A 782 38.29 1.52 -5.20
CA TRP A 782 39.07 2.08 -4.10
C TRP A 782 40.56 1.85 -4.40
N CYS A 783 41.36 2.90 -4.26
CA CYS A 783 42.79 2.82 -3.96
C CYS A 783 42.97 3.01 -2.45
#